data_AF-A0A2S2R126-F1
#
_entry.id   AF-A0A2S2R126-F1
#
_cell.length_a   1.000
_cell.length_b   1.000
_cell.length_c   1.000
_cell.angle_alpha   90.00
_cell.angle_beta   90.00
_cell.angle_gamma   90.00
#
_symmetry.space_group_name_H-M   'P 1'
#
loop_
_entity.id
_entity.type
_entity.pdbx_description
1 polymer ?
#
loop_
_entity_poly.entity_id
_entity_poly.type
_entity_poly.pdbx_seq_one_letter_code
_entity_poly.pdbx_strand_id
1 'polypeptide(L)'
;KRPGSPTYEINHTFKRTVYDEKWENDALKTSFDVYLSKKVNGPKVLLPKAVDWITPKTQNLKVPKHGSNIDILKLNTDDAFNLKLFWNNKLSDLCKNKIYNFQDIKTIFLSHHFVNVKLVPKKWIENHFSLIVWKLAATQISFPNHFGNKLLTAENILHQLLFRYYREIEKCQRSALKKILEKDESATKRIILCVSKVIKTNIAEIFSIELTDGWYRIQGLIDYEMNVLLHKGIVKVGTKLMICNAELIGAREGIDPLDVHDGIKLKISTNSTRRVRWYTKLGFYKNASLPIPITLESVLPRGGIIGSLSLIILRKYPMMYFERRTNSKSILRNEKAEAIEAEKYEVSKQKSLEIISNKVETEMISEMASTNKKSKKCFLRIKKENVDELSIEELSNLIENSIDPIEIQSLLSQEKLDAINNFKKSEQERFYNELQKRVNKIFNDQFKNDRKVIPLFKLRVVDEKYASTGLKSAILSIWNPSEDVSTILNKSCEGQYCKFYHLTTNGFKNGELQISANKNTRFNFQGFKSEYAKREVQKSFKNIWLGTYLPLFGELDFVGIVISNINKNINFCNEIYISDKEMNIISILFQGDIKEYGCDDLMSPGSIIFATNIQFKGFNPKSSIPKLYNTEQSSFTTIPKAEHILKIFNDYKIFMKKSENQDFIKCCQNKLNDISNKNIEVTKICNKDSKYQCLNTSKNAFNRSYGELSTTIMKTSNTSQSEYSPAQKRIKMLNNYGRPPPLTIVHTKPPDKKLMSQFKTPTRL
;
A
#
# COMPACT_ATOMS: atom_id res chain seq x y z
N LYS A 1 -10.93 -33.68 17.75
CA LYS A 1 -11.31 -34.63 16.66
C LYS A 1 -10.20 -34.65 15.61
N ARG A 2 -9.19 -35.51 15.81
CA ARG A 2 -8.39 -36.12 14.74
C ARG A 2 -8.72 -37.63 14.77
N PRO A 3 -8.77 -38.33 13.64
CA PRO A 3 -8.89 -39.79 13.66
C PRO A 3 -7.57 -40.38 14.17
N GLY A 4 -7.62 -41.31 15.14
CA GLY A 4 -6.44 -42.02 15.65
C GLY A 4 -5.85 -41.52 16.98
N SER A 5 -6.53 -40.66 17.74
CA SER A 5 -6.13 -40.32 19.12
C SER A 5 -6.74 -41.33 20.10
N PRO A 6 -5.99 -41.86 21.10
CA PRO A 6 -6.56 -42.76 22.10
C PRO A 6 -7.67 -42.05 22.88
N THR A 7 -8.86 -42.65 22.88
CA THR A 7 -9.96 -42.26 23.75
C THR A 7 -9.65 -42.73 25.15
N TYR A 8 -9.04 -41.88 25.97
CA TYR A 8 -9.06 -42.08 27.41
C TYR A 8 -10.43 -41.64 27.94
N GLU A 9 -11.31 -42.60 28.20
CA GLU A 9 -12.42 -42.39 29.13
C GLU A 9 -11.83 -42.19 30.52
N ILE A 10 -11.76 -40.93 30.95
CA ILE A 10 -11.32 -40.58 32.29
C ILE A 10 -12.51 -40.80 33.23
N ASN A 11 -12.70 -42.03 33.69
CA ASN A 11 -13.48 -42.31 34.89
C ASN A 11 -12.60 -41.99 36.10
N HIS A 12 -12.79 -40.82 36.69
CA HIS A 12 -12.15 -40.44 37.94
C HIS A 12 -13.16 -40.39 39.09
N THR A 13 -13.28 -41.50 39.81
CA THR A 13 -13.67 -41.48 41.23
C THR A 13 -12.42 -41.22 42.06
N PHE A 14 -12.07 -39.96 42.29
CA PHE A 14 -11.08 -39.59 43.30
C PHE A 14 -11.81 -39.13 44.57
N LYS A 15 -11.74 -39.96 45.63
CA LYS A 15 -11.95 -39.49 47.01
C LYS A 15 -10.75 -38.63 47.38
N ARG A 16 -10.98 -37.33 47.56
CA ARG A 16 -10.01 -36.41 48.16
C ARG A 16 -10.59 -35.99 49.50
N THR A 17 -9.82 -36.20 50.56
CA THR A 17 -10.11 -35.76 51.92
C THR A 17 -10.37 -34.25 51.91
N VAL A 18 -11.60 -33.90 52.25
CA VAL A 18 -12.10 -32.53 52.39
C VAL A 18 -11.61 -32.06 53.76
N TYR A 19 -10.81 -30.99 53.79
CA TYR A 19 -10.73 -30.18 55.00
C TYR A 19 -12.04 -29.41 55.11
N ASP A 20 -12.76 -29.74 56.18
CA ASP A 20 -14.07 -29.21 56.54
C ASP A 20 -14.09 -27.68 56.62
N GLU A 21 -15.32 -27.16 56.49
CA GLU A 21 -15.76 -25.77 56.67
C GLU A 21 -15.71 -24.83 55.46
N LYS A 22 -16.47 -25.09 54.40
CA LYS A 22 -17.12 -24.02 53.58
C LYS A 22 -18.41 -24.53 52.93
N TRP A 23 -19.56 -24.23 53.54
CA TRP A 23 -20.88 -24.42 52.92
C TRP A 23 -20.94 -23.82 51.50
N GLU A 24 -20.10 -22.82 51.21
CA GLU A 24 -19.94 -22.21 49.89
C GLU A 24 -19.53 -23.22 48.80
N ASN A 25 -18.68 -24.20 49.12
CA ASN A 25 -18.22 -25.19 48.13
C ASN A 25 -19.34 -26.19 47.78
N ASP A 26 -20.10 -26.66 48.77
CA ASP A 26 -21.21 -27.58 48.55
C ASP A 26 -22.38 -26.88 47.85
N ALA A 27 -22.70 -25.65 48.25
CA ALA A 27 -23.69 -24.82 47.57
C ALA A 27 -23.29 -24.50 46.12
N LEU A 28 -22.00 -24.22 45.87
CA LEU A 28 -21.49 -23.94 44.54
C LEU A 28 -21.56 -25.18 43.63
N LYS A 29 -21.29 -26.38 44.17
CA LYS A 29 -21.36 -27.62 43.41
C LYS A 29 -22.76 -27.88 42.88
N THR A 30 -23.76 -27.91 43.75
CA THR A 30 -25.16 -28.17 43.36
C THR A 30 -25.69 -27.07 42.43
N SER A 31 -25.35 -25.81 42.70
CA SER A 31 -25.78 -24.69 41.84
C SER A 31 -25.09 -24.68 40.47
N PHE A 32 -23.81 -25.09 40.39
CA PHE A 32 -23.06 -25.11 39.14
C PHE A 32 -23.53 -26.22 38.20
N ASP A 33 -23.86 -27.42 38.69
CA ASP A 33 -24.38 -28.50 37.84
C ASP A 33 -25.70 -28.10 37.16
N VAL A 34 -26.60 -27.47 37.93
CA VAL A 34 -27.84 -26.89 37.41
C VAL A 34 -27.54 -25.78 36.40
N TYR A 35 -26.58 -24.90 36.71
CA TYR A 35 -26.17 -23.82 35.81
C TYR A 35 -25.60 -24.35 34.49
N LEU A 36 -24.72 -25.35 34.55
CA LEU A 36 -24.07 -25.97 33.41
C LEU A 36 -25.11 -26.67 32.53
N SER A 37 -26.00 -27.46 33.13
CA SER A 37 -27.11 -28.11 32.41
C SER A 37 -27.99 -27.09 31.69
N LYS A 38 -28.42 -26.02 32.37
CA LYS A 38 -29.21 -24.93 31.75
C LYS A 38 -28.45 -24.23 30.63
N LYS A 39 -27.13 -24.05 30.74
CA LYS A 39 -26.33 -23.33 29.75
C LYS A 39 -26.02 -24.16 28.50
N VAL A 40 -25.89 -25.47 28.65
CA VAL A 40 -25.64 -26.41 27.55
C VAL A 40 -26.94 -26.78 26.85
N ASN A 41 -27.96 -27.19 27.61
CA ASN A 41 -29.20 -27.79 27.10
C ASN A 41 -30.42 -26.86 27.15
N GLY A 42 -30.37 -25.77 27.92
CA GLY A 42 -31.51 -24.88 28.07
C GLY A 42 -31.82 -24.00 26.84
N PRO A 43 -33.02 -23.41 26.78
CA PRO A 43 -33.43 -22.55 25.68
C PRO A 43 -32.56 -21.29 25.60
N LYS A 44 -32.10 -20.95 24.39
CA LYS A 44 -31.22 -19.80 24.15
C LYS A 44 -32.02 -18.59 23.72
N VAL A 45 -32.02 -17.55 24.55
CA VAL A 45 -32.63 -16.26 24.23
C VAL A 45 -31.56 -15.26 23.78
N LEU A 46 -31.86 -14.51 22.72
CA LEU A 46 -30.99 -13.41 22.29
C LEU A 46 -31.09 -12.25 23.28
N LEU A 47 -29.96 -11.65 23.66
CA LEU A 47 -29.94 -10.55 24.63
C LEU A 47 -30.92 -9.40 24.31
N PRO A 48 -31.08 -8.93 23.05
CA PRO A 48 -32.10 -7.94 22.72
C PRO A 48 -33.53 -8.40 23.03
N LYS A 49 -33.85 -9.68 22.82
CA LYS A 49 -35.17 -10.23 23.16
C LYS A 49 -35.40 -10.27 24.68
N ALA A 50 -34.34 -10.50 25.46
CA ALA A 50 -34.43 -10.54 26.93
C ALA A 50 -34.60 -9.16 27.58
N VAL A 51 -34.39 -8.08 26.81
CA VAL A 51 -34.55 -6.68 27.25
C VAL A 51 -35.56 -5.94 26.38
N ASP A 52 -36.48 -6.66 25.74
CA ASP A 52 -37.58 -6.09 24.96
C ASP A 52 -37.13 -5.10 23.87
N TRP A 53 -35.98 -5.40 23.24
CA TRP A 53 -35.31 -4.58 22.22
C TRP A 53 -34.91 -3.17 22.67
N ILE A 54 -34.92 -2.92 23.98
CA ILE A 54 -34.44 -1.66 24.55
C ILE A 54 -32.95 -1.51 24.23
N THR A 55 -32.58 -0.33 23.75
CA THR A 55 -31.17 0.02 23.51
C THR A 55 -30.48 0.35 24.83
N PRO A 56 -29.18 0.01 25.00
CA PRO A 56 -28.41 0.42 26.17
C PRO A 56 -28.52 1.93 26.41
N LYS A 57 -29.13 2.34 27.52
CA LYS A 57 -29.17 3.75 27.93
C LYS A 57 -28.03 3.99 28.91
N THR A 58 -27.11 4.90 28.59
CA THR A 58 -26.24 5.49 29.61
C THR A 58 -27.06 6.54 30.36
N GLN A 59 -27.98 6.11 31.23
CA GLN A 59 -28.59 7.03 32.17
C GLN A 59 -27.52 7.47 33.16
N ASN A 60 -27.39 8.79 33.37
CA ASN A 60 -26.91 9.32 34.64
C ASN A 60 -27.91 8.84 35.69
N LEU A 61 -27.68 7.65 36.25
CA LEU A 61 -28.47 7.11 37.35
C LEU A 61 -28.48 8.17 38.45
N LYS A 62 -29.64 8.80 38.70
CA LYS A 62 -29.90 9.37 40.02
C LYS A 62 -29.81 8.19 40.98
N VAL A 63 -28.69 8.15 41.69
CA VAL A 63 -28.29 7.10 42.62
C VAL A 63 -29.44 6.86 43.61
N PRO A 64 -30.07 5.67 43.65
CA PRO A 64 -30.89 5.29 44.79
C PRO A 64 -29.97 5.24 46.02
N LYS A 65 -30.44 5.74 47.15
CA LYS A 65 -29.70 6.04 48.40
C LYS A 65 -28.94 4.87 49.10
N HIS A 66 -28.58 3.80 48.39
CA HIS A 66 -27.70 2.75 48.90
C HIS A 66 -26.31 2.85 48.26
N GLY A 67 -25.32 3.24 49.07
CA GLY A 67 -23.99 3.73 48.70
C GLY A 67 -22.99 2.74 48.10
N SER A 68 -23.40 1.86 47.18
CA SER A 68 -22.51 0.87 46.53
C SER A 68 -22.43 0.98 45.00
N ASN A 69 -23.17 1.91 44.37
CA ASN A 69 -23.30 1.96 42.90
C ASN A 69 -22.38 2.98 42.19
N ILE A 70 -21.68 3.87 42.91
CA ILE A 70 -20.81 4.89 42.31
C ILE A 70 -19.51 4.25 41.76
N ASP A 71 -19.01 3.21 42.42
CA ASP A 71 -17.79 2.49 42.02
C ASP A 71 -17.99 1.64 40.75
N ILE A 72 -19.21 1.16 40.51
CA ILE A 72 -19.53 0.32 39.33
C ILE A 72 -19.54 1.16 38.04
N LEU A 73 -19.91 2.45 38.13
CA LEU A 73 -19.97 3.35 36.97
C LEU A 73 -18.59 3.74 36.42
N LYS A 74 -17.55 3.69 37.26
CA LYS A 74 -16.15 3.97 36.87
C LYS A 74 -15.35 2.70 36.57
N LEU A 75 -16.01 1.53 36.58
CA LEU A 75 -15.31 0.25 36.53
C LEU A 75 -14.73 -0.05 35.15
N ASN A 76 -13.41 0.02 35.05
CA ASN A 76 -12.66 -0.48 33.91
C ASN A 76 -12.28 -1.95 34.12
N THR A 77 -11.76 -2.61 33.07
CA THR A 77 -11.25 -3.99 33.18
C THR A 77 -10.16 -4.14 34.24
N ASP A 78 -9.39 -3.08 34.50
CA ASP A 78 -8.24 -3.11 35.40
C ASP A 78 -8.66 -2.91 36.87
N ASP A 79 -9.76 -2.20 37.12
CA ASP A 79 -10.28 -1.90 38.46
C ASP A 79 -11.19 -3.00 39.01
N ALA A 80 -11.49 -4.02 38.21
CA ALA A 80 -12.40 -5.11 38.55
C ALA A 80 -11.99 -5.87 39.83
N PHE A 81 -10.69 -5.91 40.15
CA PHE A 81 -10.16 -6.62 41.31
C PHE A 81 -10.50 -5.98 42.65
N ASN A 82 -10.83 -4.69 42.66
CA ASN A 82 -11.13 -3.93 43.86
C ASN A 82 -12.62 -4.02 44.28
N LEU A 83 -13.43 -4.76 43.52
CA LEU A 83 -14.87 -4.81 43.73
C LEU A 83 -15.24 -5.79 44.85
N LYS A 84 -16.04 -5.28 45.81
CA LYS A 84 -16.62 -6.04 46.91
C LYS A 84 -17.91 -6.72 46.46
N LEU A 85 -17.94 -8.06 46.49
CA LEU A 85 -19.05 -8.87 45.98
C LEU A 85 -19.84 -9.53 47.10
N PHE A 86 -21.13 -9.75 46.85
CA PHE A 86 -22.02 -10.46 47.76
C PHE A 86 -22.43 -11.83 47.18
N TRP A 87 -22.66 -12.80 48.05
CA TRP A 87 -23.33 -14.06 47.71
C TRP A 87 -24.85 -13.81 47.59
N ASN A 88 -25.52 -14.50 46.69
CA ASN A 88 -26.91 -14.20 46.34
C ASN A 88 -27.88 -14.44 47.52
N ASN A 89 -28.88 -13.55 47.71
CA ASN A 89 -29.77 -13.44 48.88
C ASN A 89 -30.82 -14.56 49.04
N LYS A 90 -30.50 -15.83 48.79
CA LYS A 90 -31.45 -16.94 48.91
C LYS A 90 -31.02 -18.09 49.83
N LEU A 91 -29.94 -17.95 50.57
CA LEU A 91 -29.57 -18.90 51.63
C LEU A 91 -29.71 -18.23 53.00
N SER A 92 -30.22 -19.04 53.93
CA SER A 92 -30.69 -18.79 55.30
C SER A 92 -30.02 -17.66 56.10
N ASP A 93 -30.76 -17.19 57.11
CA ASP A 93 -30.51 -16.05 58.00
C ASP A 93 -29.14 -15.96 58.72
N LEU A 94 -28.22 -16.92 58.51
CA LEU A 94 -26.88 -16.93 59.10
C LEU A 94 -25.79 -16.18 58.28
N CYS A 95 -26.03 -15.91 56.98
CA CYS A 95 -24.96 -15.45 56.08
C CYS A 95 -25.22 -14.09 55.41
N LYS A 96 -26.09 -13.27 56.01
CA LYS A 96 -26.32 -11.89 55.55
C LYS A 96 -25.06 -11.06 55.88
N ASN A 97 -24.23 -10.76 54.87
CA ASN A 97 -23.17 -9.72 54.84
C ASN A 97 -21.70 -10.18 54.73
N LYS A 98 -21.39 -11.42 54.35
CA LYS A 98 -19.99 -11.76 53.97
C LYS A 98 -19.64 -11.13 52.63
N ILE A 99 -18.61 -10.27 52.64
CA ILE A 99 -18.08 -9.61 51.44
C ILE A 99 -16.96 -10.47 50.87
N TYR A 100 -17.02 -10.75 49.57
CA TYR A 100 -16.03 -11.53 48.84
C TYR A 100 -15.16 -10.61 47.98
N ASN A 101 -13.84 -10.73 48.13
CA ASN A 101 -12.86 -10.09 47.28
C ASN A 101 -12.37 -11.05 46.19
N PHE A 102 -11.54 -10.56 45.27
CA PHE A 102 -10.95 -11.38 44.21
C PHE A 102 -10.18 -12.61 44.76
N GLN A 103 -9.42 -12.45 45.84
CA GLN A 103 -8.66 -13.56 46.43
C GLN A 103 -9.57 -14.65 47.02
N ASP A 104 -10.71 -14.27 47.60
CA ASP A 104 -11.68 -15.24 48.11
C ASP A 104 -12.29 -16.05 46.96
N ILE A 105 -12.67 -15.38 45.87
CA ILE A 105 -13.21 -16.02 44.66
C ILE A 105 -12.16 -16.94 44.02
N LYS A 106 -10.90 -16.49 43.95
CA LYS A 106 -9.79 -17.30 43.43
C LYS A 106 -9.62 -18.57 44.27
N THR A 107 -9.64 -18.44 45.60
CA THR A 107 -9.52 -19.59 46.51
C THR A 107 -10.69 -20.56 46.35
N ILE A 108 -11.93 -20.07 46.33
CA ILE A 108 -13.14 -20.89 46.17
C ILE A 108 -13.14 -21.62 44.81
N PHE A 109 -12.74 -20.94 43.74
CA PHE A 109 -12.62 -21.55 42.42
C PHE A 109 -11.59 -22.69 42.40
N LEU A 110 -10.42 -22.48 43.02
CA LEU A 110 -9.35 -23.47 43.07
C LEU A 110 -9.66 -24.65 44.00
N SER A 111 -10.48 -24.46 45.04
CA SER A 111 -10.93 -25.54 45.93
C SER A 111 -12.05 -26.40 45.35
N HIS A 112 -12.69 -25.97 44.26
CA HIS A 112 -13.82 -26.69 43.69
C HIS A 112 -13.38 -28.02 43.05
N HIS A 113 -14.05 -29.13 43.39
CA HIS A 113 -13.67 -30.49 42.96
C HIS A 113 -13.55 -30.69 41.44
N PHE A 114 -14.31 -29.92 40.66
CA PHE A 114 -14.30 -29.95 39.20
C PHE A 114 -13.01 -29.34 38.58
N VAL A 115 -12.28 -28.53 39.34
CA VAL A 115 -11.12 -27.79 38.84
C VAL A 115 -9.84 -28.55 39.16
N ASN A 116 -9.09 -28.89 38.12
CA ASN A 116 -7.73 -29.40 38.27
C ASN A 116 -6.73 -28.24 38.22
N VAL A 117 -6.20 -27.88 39.39
CA VAL A 117 -5.26 -26.75 39.56
C VAL A 117 -4.04 -26.85 38.63
N LYS A 118 -3.58 -28.06 38.29
CA LYS A 118 -2.41 -28.26 37.42
C LYS A 118 -2.66 -27.83 35.97
N LEU A 119 -3.92 -27.81 35.53
CA LEU A 119 -4.31 -27.47 34.17
C LEU A 119 -4.61 -25.99 33.97
N VAL A 120 -4.70 -25.20 35.05
CA VAL A 120 -5.04 -23.78 34.98
C VAL A 120 -3.77 -22.97 34.66
N PRO A 121 -3.70 -22.27 33.52
CA PRO A 121 -2.54 -21.45 33.18
C PRO A 121 -2.34 -20.29 34.16
N LYS A 122 -1.09 -19.84 34.29
CA LYS A 122 -0.77 -18.62 35.06
C LYS A 122 -1.55 -17.43 34.51
N LYS A 123 -2.08 -16.55 35.37
CA LYS A 123 -2.88 -15.36 34.99
C LYS A 123 -4.26 -15.65 34.36
N TRP A 124 -4.66 -16.91 34.19
CA TRP A 124 -5.92 -17.28 33.54
C TRP A 124 -7.15 -16.78 34.31
N ILE A 125 -7.13 -16.94 35.64
CA ILE A 125 -8.22 -16.50 36.52
C ILE A 125 -8.34 -14.98 36.51
N GLU A 126 -7.23 -14.27 36.65
CA GLU A 126 -7.15 -12.81 36.65
C GLU A 126 -7.73 -12.22 35.35
N ASN A 127 -7.35 -12.79 34.20
CA ASN A 127 -7.83 -12.35 32.91
C ASN A 127 -9.34 -12.59 32.73
N HIS A 128 -9.84 -13.77 33.10
CA HIS A 128 -11.25 -14.06 32.88
C HIS A 128 -12.17 -13.41 33.91
N PHE A 129 -11.72 -13.26 35.16
CA PHE A 129 -12.44 -12.56 36.20
C PHE A 129 -12.74 -11.12 35.77
N SER A 130 -11.71 -10.36 35.37
CA SER A 130 -11.86 -8.97 34.90
C SER A 130 -12.86 -8.83 33.74
N LEU A 131 -12.80 -9.71 32.74
CA LEU A 131 -13.72 -9.70 31.60
C LEU A 131 -15.16 -10.10 31.97
N ILE A 132 -15.33 -11.05 32.90
CA ILE A 132 -16.66 -11.46 33.39
C ILE A 132 -17.30 -10.32 34.18
N VAL A 133 -16.55 -9.73 35.12
CA VAL A 133 -17.01 -8.60 35.94
C VAL A 133 -17.39 -7.42 35.05
N TRP A 134 -16.52 -7.02 34.12
CA TRP A 134 -16.79 -5.91 33.21
C TRP A 134 -18.08 -6.14 32.40
N LYS A 135 -18.27 -7.35 31.87
CA LYS A 135 -19.50 -7.71 31.15
C LYS A 135 -20.74 -7.63 32.03
N LEU A 136 -20.71 -8.17 33.25
CA LEU A 136 -21.86 -8.19 34.15
C LEU A 136 -22.22 -6.79 34.64
N ALA A 137 -21.22 -6.02 35.08
CA ALA A 137 -21.37 -4.63 35.49
C ALA A 137 -21.97 -3.79 34.35
N ALA A 138 -21.41 -3.86 33.14
CA ALA A 138 -21.91 -3.13 31.99
C ALA A 138 -23.35 -3.51 31.62
N THR A 139 -23.72 -4.80 31.74
CA THR A 139 -25.08 -5.28 31.45
C THR A 139 -26.09 -4.74 32.48
N GLN A 140 -25.72 -4.75 33.76
CA GLN A 140 -26.56 -4.25 34.84
C GLN A 140 -26.76 -2.73 34.75
N ILE A 141 -25.71 -1.97 34.44
CA ILE A 141 -25.77 -0.52 34.23
C ILE A 141 -26.62 -0.17 33.01
N SER A 142 -26.49 -0.92 31.92
CA SER A 142 -27.19 -0.64 30.66
C SER A 142 -28.69 -0.95 30.73
N PHE A 143 -29.09 -1.88 31.59
CA PHE A 143 -30.47 -2.39 31.72
C PHE A 143 -30.87 -2.57 33.19
N PRO A 144 -30.94 -1.47 33.97
CA PRO A 144 -31.19 -1.54 35.41
C PRO A 144 -32.55 -2.17 35.72
N ASN A 145 -33.58 -1.90 34.91
CA ASN A 145 -34.94 -2.42 35.13
C ASN A 145 -35.04 -3.96 34.99
N HIS A 146 -34.23 -4.56 34.12
CA HIS A 146 -34.26 -6.02 33.87
C HIS A 146 -33.29 -6.76 34.80
N PHE A 147 -32.09 -6.21 35.00
CA PHE A 147 -30.96 -6.93 35.61
C PHE A 147 -30.41 -6.28 36.89
N GLY A 148 -31.01 -5.20 37.38
CA GLY A 148 -30.57 -4.47 38.57
C GLY A 148 -30.32 -5.38 39.76
N ASN A 149 -29.10 -5.34 40.30
CA ASN A 149 -28.60 -6.09 41.45
C ASN A 149 -28.73 -7.62 41.39
N LYS A 150 -29.01 -8.20 40.21
CA LYS A 150 -29.18 -9.65 40.04
C LYS A 150 -27.98 -10.35 39.42
N LEU A 151 -27.17 -9.64 38.64
CA LEU A 151 -26.11 -10.25 37.82
C LEU A 151 -24.73 -10.24 38.49
N LEU A 152 -24.36 -9.15 39.17
CA LEU A 152 -23.03 -8.97 39.75
C LEU A 152 -22.94 -9.59 41.16
N THR A 153 -23.03 -10.92 41.22
CA THR A 153 -22.91 -11.71 42.47
C THR A 153 -21.69 -12.62 42.42
N ALA A 154 -21.10 -12.94 43.59
CA ALA A 154 -19.95 -13.84 43.69
C ALA A 154 -20.27 -15.23 43.08
N GLU A 155 -21.48 -15.74 43.35
CA GLU A 155 -21.99 -17.01 42.81
C GLU A 155 -21.98 -17.03 41.27
N ASN A 156 -22.57 -16.01 40.61
CA ASN A 156 -22.66 -15.97 39.15
C ASN A 156 -21.28 -15.78 38.49
N ILE A 157 -20.35 -15.08 39.15
CA ILE A 157 -18.96 -14.95 38.69
C ILE A 157 -18.27 -16.32 38.73
N LEU A 158 -18.39 -17.05 39.85
CA LEU A 158 -17.84 -18.40 40.00
C LEU A 158 -18.44 -19.38 38.98
N HIS A 159 -19.76 -19.38 38.78
CA HIS A 159 -20.41 -20.19 37.74
C HIS A 159 -19.84 -19.90 36.34
N GLN A 160 -19.55 -18.63 36.03
CA GLN A 160 -19.00 -18.27 34.73
C GLN A 160 -17.51 -18.62 34.59
N LEU A 161 -16.72 -18.54 35.67
CA LEU A 161 -15.33 -19.01 35.68
C LEU A 161 -15.27 -20.52 35.49
N LEU A 162 -16.06 -21.29 36.25
CA LEU A 162 -16.17 -22.74 36.09
C LEU A 162 -16.63 -23.13 34.68
N PHE A 163 -17.58 -22.38 34.11
CA PHE A 163 -18.00 -22.61 32.72
C PHE A 163 -16.91 -22.29 31.68
N ARG A 164 -16.06 -21.30 31.92
CA ARG A 164 -14.91 -21.04 31.05
C ARG A 164 -13.89 -22.16 31.15
N TYR A 165 -13.63 -22.67 32.35
CA TYR A 165 -12.77 -23.84 32.58
C TYR A 165 -13.30 -25.06 31.81
N TYR A 166 -14.60 -25.37 31.96
CA TYR A 166 -15.26 -26.44 31.19
C TYR A 166 -15.05 -26.29 29.68
N ARG A 167 -15.29 -25.10 29.13
CA ARG A 167 -15.22 -24.90 27.68
C ARG A 167 -13.79 -24.92 27.14
N GLU A 168 -12.88 -24.21 27.79
CA GLU A 168 -11.53 -24.02 27.27
C GLU A 168 -10.60 -25.18 27.63
N ILE A 169 -10.63 -25.65 28.88
CA ILE A 169 -9.67 -26.64 29.38
C ILE A 169 -10.22 -28.05 29.17
N GLU A 170 -11.46 -28.34 29.58
CA GLU A 170 -12.01 -29.70 29.44
C GLU A 170 -12.48 -30.01 28.01
N LYS A 171 -13.17 -29.07 27.36
CA LYS A 171 -13.66 -29.25 25.97
C LYS A 171 -12.71 -28.74 24.89
N CYS A 172 -11.57 -28.15 25.25
CA CYS A 172 -10.58 -27.62 24.32
C CYS A 172 -11.16 -26.62 23.28
N GLN A 173 -12.20 -25.87 23.65
CA GLN A 173 -12.87 -24.89 22.77
C GLN A 173 -12.21 -23.51 22.88
N ARG A 174 -11.18 -23.31 22.07
CA ARG A 174 -10.40 -22.06 22.03
C ARG A 174 -11.17 -20.89 21.43
N SER A 175 -10.94 -19.71 21.99
CA SER A 175 -11.53 -18.45 21.52
C SER A 175 -10.93 -17.98 20.19
N ALA A 176 -11.47 -16.90 19.62
CA ALA A 176 -11.01 -16.40 18.33
C ALA A 176 -9.59 -15.83 18.41
N LEU A 177 -9.29 -14.99 19.41
CA LEU A 177 -7.94 -14.46 19.61
C LEU A 177 -6.95 -15.55 19.97
N LYS A 178 -7.36 -16.56 20.77
CA LYS A 178 -6.50 -17.70 21.08
C LYS A 178 -6.07 -18.47 19.84
N LYS A 179 -7.01 -18.80 18.96
CA LYS A 179 -6.69 -19.46 17.68
C LYS A 179 -5.80 -18.61 16.76
N ILE A 180 -5.97 -17.29 16.77
CA ILE A 180 -5.14 -16.38 15.96
C ILE A 180 -3.71 -16.30 16.52
N LEU A 181 -3.56 -16.17 17.83
CA LEU A 181 -2.27 -16.05 18.50
C LEU A 181 -1.47 -17.35 18.47
N GLU A 182 -2.15 -18.49 18.60
CA GLU A 182 -1.57 -19.83 18.43
C GLU A 182 -1.31 -20.19 16.95
N LYS A 183 -1.64 -19.31 15.99
CA LYS A 183 -1.47 -19.50 14.54
C LYS A 183 -2.31 -20.61 13.90
N ASP A 184 -3.30 -21.14 14.62
CA ASP A 184 -4.27 -22.11 14.09
C ASP A 184 -5.30 -21.49 13.15
N GLU A 185 -5.54 -20.17 13.26
CA GLU A 185 -6.47 -19.43 12.41
C GLU A 185 -5.88 -18.10 11.92
N SER A 186 -6.27 -17.68 10.71
CA SER A 186 -5.79 -16.42 10.13
C SER A 186 -6.52 -15.21 10.71
N ALA A 187 -5.75 -14.16 11.06
CA ALA A 187 -6.27 -12.84 11.44
C ALA A 187 -7.00 -12.10 10.29
N THR A 188 -6.87 -12.57 9.05
CA THR A 188 -7.52 -11.97 7.88
C THR A 188 -9.04 -12.15 7.87
N LYS A 189 -9.52 -13.22 8.53
CA LYS A 189 -10.95 -13.57 8.63
C LYS A 189 -11.73 -12.47 9.36
N ARG A 190 -13.02 -12.32 9.04
CA ARG A 190 -13.92 -11.40 9.75
C ARG A 190 -14.05 -11.82 11.22
N ILE A 191 -13.61 -10.94 12.10
CA ILE A 191 -13.68 -11.10 13.55
C ILE A 191 -14.39 -9.90 14.17
N ILE A 192 -15.19 -10.14 15.21
CA ILE A 192 -15.80 -9.09 16.00
C ILE A 192 -15.06 -9.00 17.33
N LEU A 193 -14.43 -7.86 17.55
CA LEU A 193 -13.72 -7.53 18.79
C LEU A 193 -14.36 -6.32 19.45
N CYS A 194 -14.17 -6.19 20.76
CA CYS A 194 -14.59 -5.03 21.54
C CYS A 194 -13.34 -4.24 21.93
N VAL A 195 -13.41 -2.91 21.90
CA VAL A 195 -12.36 -2.05 22.47
C VAL A 195 -12.41 -2.14 23.99
N SER A 196 -11.43 -2.77 24.63
CA SER A 196 -11.34 -2.90 26.09
C SER A 196 -10.67 -1.71 26.75
N LYS A 197 -9.64 -1.15 26.11
CA LYS A 197 -8.86 -0.03 26.64
C LYS A 197 -8.43 0.91 25.53
N VAL A 198 -8.34 2.19 25.84
CA VAL A 198 -7.78 3.23 24.97
C VAL A 198 -6.75 3.99 25.79
N ILE A 199 -5.49 4.01 25.33
CA ILE A 199 -4.38 4.67 26.01
C ILE A 199 -3.95 5.84 25.14
N LYS A 200 -3.93 7.06 25.71
CA LYS A 200 -3.43 8.26 25.03
C LYS A 200 -1.93 8.38 25.29
N THR A 201 -1.13 8.47 24.24
CA THR A 201 0.32 8.70 24.36
C THR A 201 0.60 10.20 24.30
N ASN A 202 1.27 10.75 25.32
CA ASN A 202 1.42 12.21 25.49
C ASN A 202 2.27 12.90 24.41
N ILE A 203 3.10 12.17 23.68
CA ILE A 203 4.14 12.75 22.80
C ILE A 203 3.57 13.20 21.44
N ALA A 204 2.43 12.64 21.00
CA ALA A 204 1.92 12.88 19.63
C ALA A 204 0.40 12.82 19.48
N GLU A 205 -0.37 12.80 20.58
CA GLU A 205 -1.83 12.55 20.53
C GLU A 205 -2.23 11.28 19.74
N ILE A 206 -1.36 10.29 19.75
CA ILE A 206 -1.61 8.99 19.15
C ILE A 206 -2.22 8.09 20.22
N PHE A 207 -3.38 7.53 19.93
CA PHE A 207 -4.00 6.52 20.76
C PHE A 207 -3.44 5.13 20.42
N SER A 208 -3.24 4.31 21.45
CA SER A 208 -3.20 2.85 21.30
C SER A 208 -4.49 2.26 21.86
N ILE A 209 -4.94 1.17 21.25
CA ILE A 209 -6.16 0.49 21.69
C ILE A 209 -5.84 -0.94 22.09
N GLU A 210 -6.63 -1.47 23.01
CA GLU A 210 -6.67 -2.88 23.33
C GLU A 210 -8.01 -3.46 22.87
N LEU A 211 -7.96 -4.63 22.23
CA LEU A 211 -9.10 -5.31 21.64
C LEU A 211 -9.31 -6.66 22.34
N THR A 212 -10.57 -7.02 22.56
CA THR A 212 -10.94 -8.30 23.19
C THR A 212 -12.03 -9.04 22.41
N ASP A 213 -11.93 -10.37 22.34
CA ASP A 213 -13.01 -11.26 21.87
C ASP A 213 -13.93 -11.71 23.02
N GLY A 214 -13.76 -11.15 24.21
CA GLY A 214 -14.44 -11.53 25.45
C GLY A 214 -13.77 -12.66 26.22
N TRP A 215 -12.72 -13.28 25.66
CA TRP A 215 -11.91 -14.31 26.31
C TRP A 215 -10.52 -13.80 26.63
N TYR A 216 -9.86 -13.21 25.65
CA TYR A 216 -8.51 -12.67 25.76
C TYR A 216 -8.44 -11.24 25.21
N ARG A 217 -7.29 -10.60 25.40
CA ARG A 217 -7.00 -9.23 25.01
C ARG A 217 -5.76 -9.19 24.13
N ILE A 218 -5.70 -8.23 23.21
CA ILE A 218 -4.54 -8.00 22.35
C ILE A 218 -4.41 -6.50 22.06
N GLN A 219 -3.18 -5.99 22.02
CA GLN A 219 -2.92 -4.62 21.60
C GLN A 219 -3.21 -4.46 20.09
N GLY A 220 -3.91 -3.39 19.72
CA GLY A 220 -4.23 -3.03 18.35
C GLY A 220 -3.27 -1.98 17.81
N LEU A 221 -2.73 -2.21 16.60
CA LEU A 221 -2.04 -1.17 15.83
C LEU A 221 -3.04 -0.52 14.87
N ILE A 222 -3.20 0.80 15.00
CA ILE A 222 -4.23 1.57 14.31
C ILE A 222 -3.64 2.51 13.26
N ASP A 223 -4.45 2.85 12.25
CA ASP A 223 -4.09 3.87 11.25
C ASP A 223 -4.54 5.28 11.68
N TYR A 224 -4.18 6.27 10.84
CA TYR A 224 -4.49 7.69 11.08
C TYR A 224 -6.00 7.92 11.25
N GLU A 225 -6.83 7.27 10.43
CA GLU A 225 -8.28 7.49 10.42
C GLU A 225 -8.94 6.91 11.68
N MET A 226 -8.50 5.75 12.15
CA MET A 226 -8.96 5.21 13.44
C MET A 226 -8.59 6.15 14.59
N ASN A 227 -7.39 6.74 14.55
CA ASN A 227 -6.96 7.72 15.54
C ASN A 227 -7.89 8.94 15.55
N VAL A 228 -8.28 9.44 14.38
CA VAL A 228 -9.27 10.52 14.24
C VAL A 228 -10.64 10.10 14.80
N LEU A 229 -11.08 8.86 14.57
CA LEU A 229 -12.35 8.36 15.12
C LEU A 229 -12.33 8.23 16.66
N LEU A 230 -11.18 7.90 17.25
CA LEU A 230 -10.97 7.89 18.70
C LEU A 230 -10.99 9.31 19.28
N HIS A 231 -10.30 10.25 18.63
CA HIS A 231 -10.33 11.68 18.99
C HIS A 231 -11.75 12.25 18.98
N LYS A 232 -12.55 11.90 17.96
CA LYS A 232 -13.95 12.32 17.85
C LYS A 232 -14.90 11.60 18.83
N GLY A 233 -14.42 10.62 19.61
CA GLY A 233 -15.25 9.81 20.50
C GLY A 233 -16.24 8.87 19.80
N ILE A 234 -16.12 8.69 18.47
CA ILE A 234 -16.98 7.81 17.67
C ILE A 234 -16.68 6.34 18.00
N VAL A 235 -15.39 6.05 18.19
CA VAL A 235 -14.88 4.81 18.76
C VAL A 235 -14.42 5.11 20.19
N LYS A 236 -14.89 4.31 21.14
CA LYS A 236 -14.55 4.42 22.56
C LYS A 236 -14.52 3.04 23.21
N VAL A 237 -14.03 2.95 24.45
CA VAL A 237 -14.10 1.71 25.24
C VAL A 237 -15.54 1.16 25.24
N GLY A 238 -15.68 -0.15 25.05
CA GLY A 238 -16.96 -0.84 24.89
C GLY A 238 -17.50 -0.88 23.44
N THR A 239 -16.89 -0.16 22.50
CA THR A 239 -17.31 -0.19 21.10
C THR A 239 -16.95 -1.54 20.47
N LYS A 240 -17.95 -2.20 19.87
CA LYS A 240 -17.74 -3.44 19.11
C LYS A 240 -17.43 -3.13 17.65
N LEU A 241 -16.36 -3.74 17.14
CA LEU A 241 -15.82 -3.56 15.81
C LEU A 241 -15.80 -4.90 15.08
N MET A 242 -16.39 -4.95 13.89
CA MET A 242 -16.13 -5.99 12.91
C MET A 242 -14.89 -5.60 12.11
N ILE A 243 -13.87 -6.44 12.16
CA ILE A 243 -12.57 -6.24 11.56
C ILE A 243 -12.35 -7.35 10.53
N CYS A 244 -11.80 -6.99 9.37
CA CYS A 244 -11.41 -7.91 8.31
C CYS A 244 -10.01 -7.54 7.81
N ASN A 245 -9.28 -8.50 7.23
CA ASN A 245 -7.91 -8.31 6.74
C ASN A 245 -6.95 -7.75 7.80
N ALA A 246 -7.13 -8.14 9.06
CA ALA A 246 -6.17 -7.78 10.11
C ALA A 246 -4.89 -8.60 9.95
N GLU A 247 -3.79 -8.03 10.45
CA GLU A 247 -2.45 -8.61 10.35
C GLU A 247 -1.86 -8.73 11.75
N LEU A 248 -1.42 -9.94 12.12
CA LEU A 248 -0.74 -10.17 13.40
C LEU A 248 0.76 -9.88 13.23
N ILE A 249 1.23 -8.82 13.87
CA ILE A 249 2.62 -8.35 13.84
C ILE A 249 3.36 -8.87 15.06
N GLY A 250 4.64 -9.20 14.91
CA GLY A 250 5.55 -9.54 16.01
C GLY A 250 5.56 -11.01 16.42
N ALA A 251 4.56 -11.81 16.02
CA ALA A 251 4.51 -13.24 16.32
C ALA A 251 5.01 -14.07 15.12
N ARG A 252 6.20 -14.68 15.26
CA ARG A 252 6.72 -15.66 14.28
C ARG A 252 6.12 -17.05 14.53
N GLU A 253 6.04 -17.45 15.78
CA GLU A 253 5.47 -18.74 16.22
C GLU A 253 4.13 -18.55 16.92
N GLY A 254 3.45 -19.65 17.22
CA GLY A 254 2.21 -19.65 18.00
C GLY A 254 2.50 -19.36 19.48
N ILE A 255 1.74 -18.45 20.08
CA ILE A 255 1.96 -17.98 21.45
C ILE A 255 0.64 -18.04 22.23
N ASP A 256 0.68 -18.47 23.49
CA ASP A 256 -0.51 -18.44 24.36
C ASP A 256 -0.93 -16.98 24.62
N PRO A 257 -2.23 -16.63 24.55
CA PRO A 257 -2.70 -15.27 24.79
C PRO A 257 -2.32 -14.63 26.12
N LEU A 258 -1.96 -15.41 27.14
CA LEU A 258 -1.55 -14.91 28.45
C LEU A 258 -0.05 -14.56 28.52
N ASP A 259 0.75 -15.04 27.57
CA ASP A 259 2.20 -14.85 27.49
C ASP A 259 2.60 -13.84 26.40
N VAL A 260 1.64 -13.07 25.88
CA VAL A 260 1.84 -12.10 24.81
C VAL A 260 2.75 -10.95 25.28
N HIS A 261 3.88 -10.77 24.58
CA HIS A 261 4.79 -9.64 24.77
C HIS A 261 4.29 -8.35 24.10
N ASP A 262 4.77 -7.18 24.54
CA ASP A 262 4.38 -5.86 24.00
C ASP A 262 4.67 -5.64 22.51
N GLY A 263 5.57 -6.45 21.94
CA GLY A 263 5.87 -6.42 20.51
C GLY A 263 4.77 -7.01 19.62
N ILE A 264 3.85 -7.81 20.18
CA ILE A 264 2.81 -8.51 19.43
C ILE A 264 1.57 -7.64 19.35
N LYS A 265 1.18 -7.27 18.13
CA LYS A 265 0.06 -6.36 17.90
C LYS A 265 -0.82 -6.83 16.75
N LEU A 266 -2.11 -6.60 16.88
CA LEU A 266 -3.07 -6.81 15.80
C LEU A 266 -3.24 -5.52 15.00
N LYS A 267 -2.65 -5.45 13.82
CA LYS A 267 -2.82 -4.32 12.92
C LYS A 267 -4.18 -4.36 12.25
N ILE A 268 -4.93 -3.28 12.41
CA ILE A 268 -6.25 -3.09 11.83
C ILE A 268 -6.23 -1.93 10.83
N SER A 269 -6.99 -2.06 9.75
CA SER A 269 -7.23 -0.98 8.79
C SER A 269 -8.66 -0.47 8.95
N THR A 270 -8.84 0.84 9.05
CA THR A 270 -10.16 1.48 9.25
C THR A 270 -11.10 1.22 8.09
N ASN A 271 -10.61 1.21 6.85
CA ASN A 271 -11.41 0.88 5.67
C ASN A 271 -11.90 -0.57 5.68
N SER A 272 -11.21 -1.48 6.39
CA SER A 272 -11.62 -2.87 6.62
C SER A 272 -12.23 -3.10 8.01
N THR A 273 -12.66 -2.03 8.69
CA THR A 273 -13.27 -2.09 10.02
C THR A 273 -14.61 -1.35 10.04
N ARG A 274 -15.63 -1.89 10.71
CA ARG A 274 -16.94 -1.26 10.89
C ARG A 274 -17.47 -1.46 12.30
N ARG A 275 -18.19 -0.48 12.84
CA ARG A 275 -18.93 -0.67 14.10
C ARG A 275 -20.06 -1.65 13.87
N VAL A 276 -20.33 -2.49 14.86
CA VAL A 276 -21.46 -3.44 14.83
C VAL A 276 -22.51 -3.09 15.87
N ARG A 277 -23.70 -3.67 15.71
CA ARG A 277 -24.78 -3.55 16.72
C ARG A 277 -24.27 -4.02 18.08
N TRP A 278 -24.74 -3.37 19.15
CA TRP A 278 -24.27 -3.58 20.52
C TRP A 278 -24.40 -5.03 21.00
N TYR A 279 -25.41 -5.77 20.50
CA TYR A 279 -25.67 -7.15 20.89
C TYR A 279 -24.95 -8.20 20.04
N THR A 280 -24.21 -7.78 19.00
CA THR A 280 -23.50 -8.72 18.13
C THR A 280 -22.48 -9.53 18.94
N LYS A 281 -22.44 -10.85 18.70
CA LYS A 281 -21.55 -11.79 19.40
C LYS A 281 -20.08 -11.53 19.03
N LEU A 282 -19.19 -11.52 20.03
CA LEU A 282 -17.75 -11.40 19.84
C LEU A 282 -17.13 -12.71 19.31
N GLY A 283 -15.98 -12.60 18.65
CA GLY A 283 -15.27 -13.71 18.00
C GLY A 283 -15.49 -13.77 16.48
N PHE A 284 -15.19 -14.90 15.86
CA PHE A 284 -15.35 -15.06 14.40
C PHE A 284 -16.80 -14.86 13.95
N TYR A 285 -16.97 -14.11 12.87
CA TYR A 285 -18.29 -13.85 12.28
C TYR A 285 -18.71 -14.99 11.34
N LYS A 286 -20.02 -15.12 11.07
CA LYS A 286 -20.53 -16.04 10.04
C LYS A 286 -19.98 -15.61 8.67
N ASN A 287 -19.58 -16.56 7.82
CA ASN A 287 -18.93 -16.28 6.53
C ASN A 287 -17.64 -15.46 6.68
N ALA A 288 -16.77 -15.88 7.61
CA ALA A 288 -15.58 -15.14 8.00
C ALA A 288 -14.58 -14.91 6.84
N SER A 289 -14.66 -15.67 5.75
CA SER A 289 -13.80 -15.55 4.57
C SER A 289 -14.19 -14.41 3.62
N LEU A 290 -15.42 -13.90 3.69
CA LEU A 290 -15.86 -12.85 2.78
C LEU A 290 -15.27 -11.49 3.20
N PRO A 291 -14.82 -10.63 2.28
CA PRO A 291 -14.34 -9.28 2.60
C PRO A 291 -15.51 -8.32 2.82
N ILE A 292 -15.35 -7.29 3.65
CA ILE A 292 -16.40 -6.29 3.92
C ILE A 292 -16.61 -5.43 2.67
N PRO A 293 -17.80 -5.42 2.05
CA PRO A 293 -18.10 -4.52 0.93
C PRO A 293 -18.31 -3.10 1.45
N ILE A 294 -17.69 -2.13 0.78
CA ILE A 294 -17.80 -0.72 1.09
C ILE A 294 -18.05 0.07 -0.21
N THR A 295 -18.58 1.28 -0.10
CA THR A 295 -18.75 2.21 -1.24
C THR A 295 -17.55 3.16 -1.31
N LEU A 296 -17.25 3.69 -2.50
CA LEU A 296 -16.17 4.64 -2.73
C LEU A 296 -16.29 5.91 -1.88
N GLU A 297 -17.52 6.34 -1.61
CA GLU A 297 -17.82 7.47 -0.71
C GLU A 297 -17.41 7.20 0.75
N SER A 298 -17.49 5.95 1.20
CA SER A 298 -17.13 5.55 2.56
C SER A 298 -15.62 5.27 2.73
N VAL A 299 -14.84 5.35 1.65
CA VAL A 299 -13.40 5.13 1.67
C VAL A 299 -12.73 6.31 2.34
N LEU A 300 -11.97 6.02 3.40
CA LEU A 300 -11.15 7.01 4.07
C LEU A 300 -9.74 7.03 3.45
N PRO A 301 -9.20 8.21 3.09
CA PRO A 301 -7.97 8.30 2.28
C PRO A 301 -6.71 7.74 2.95
N ARG A 302 -6.64 7.78 4.29
CA ARG A 302 -5.54 7.21 5.09
C ARG A 302 -6.00 6.03 5.97
N GLY A 303 -7.07 5.34 5.55
CA GLY A 303 -7.72 4.26 6.31
C GLY A 303 -7.21 2.85 6.00
N GLY A 304 -6.03 2.73 5.39
CA GLY A 304 -5.39 1.45 5.09
C GLY A 304 -6.10 0.62 4.00
N ILE A 305 -6.08 -0.70 4.17
CA ILE A 305 -6.58 -1.67 3.19
C ILE A 305 -8.10 -1.63 3.12
N ILE A 306 -8.63 -1.71 1.90
CA ILE A 306 -10.04 -1.85 1.58
C ILE A 306 -10.35 -3.31 1.27
N GLY A 307 -11.33 -3.89 1.97
CA GLY A 307 -11.73 -5.28 1.79
C GLY A 307 -12.30 -5.57 0.40
N SER A 308 -13.42 -4.92 0.06
CA SER A 308 -14.08 -5.07 -1.24
C SER A 308 -14.76 -3.79 -1.68
N LEU A 309 -14.60 -3.43 -2.95
CA LEU A 309 -15.22 -2.30 -3.62
C LEU A 309 -15.82 -2.76 -4.95
N SER A 310 -17.03 -2.32 -5.25
CA SER A 310 -17.67 -2.52 -6.55
C SER A 310 -17.73 -1.19 -7.27
N LEU A 311 -17.04 -1.07 -8.40
CA LEU A 311 -16.86 0.20 -9.11
C LEU A 311 -17.08 0.05 -10.62
N ILE A 312 -17.45 1.14 -11.26
CA ILE A 312 -17.52 1.27 -12.72
C ILE A 312 -16.31 2.05 -13.19
N ILE A 313 -15.68 1.58 -14.28
CA ILE A 313 -14.58 2.28 -14.93
C ILE A 313 -15.15 3.32 -15.89
N LEU A 314 -14.87 4.60 -15.66
CA LEU A 314 -15.31 5.71 -16.52
C LEU A 314 -14.26 6.10 -17.56
N ARG A 315 -12.99 6.12 -17.16
CA ARG A 315 -11.87 6.47 -18.06
C ARG A 315 -10.76 5.45 -17.91
N LYS A 316 -10.26 4.98 -19.04
CA LYS A 316 -8.97 4.31 -19.11
C LYS A 316 -7.92 5.29 -19.62
N TYR A 317 -6.83 5.45 -18.87
CA TYR A 317 -5.69 6.23 -19.34
C TYR A 317 -4.68 5.34 -20.07
N PRO A 318 -3.88 5.92 -20.98
CA PRO A 318 -2.77 5.22 -21.63
C PRO A 318 -1.80 4.60 -20.61
N MET A 319 -1.06 3.59 -21.05
CA MET A 319 -0.02 2.95 -20.26
C MET A 319 1.13 3.94 -20.03
N MET A 320 1.59 4.03 -18.78
CA MET A 320 2.71 4.87 -18.39
C MET A 320 3.83 4.02 -17.80
N TYR A 321 5.05 4.53 -17.84
CA TYR A 321 6.24 3.86 -17.35
C TYR A 321 6.89 4.70 -16.26
N PHE A 322 7.08 4.10 -15.09
CA PHE A 322 7.65 4.76 -13.93
C PHE A 322 9.08 4.28 -13.70
N GLU A 323 10.05 5.19 -13.77
CA GLU A 323 11.46 4.90 -13.51
C GLU A 323 11.87 5.51 -12.16
N ARG A 324 12.39 4.67 -11.26
CA ARG A 324 12.97 5.13 -10.00
C ARG A 324 14.49 5.25 -10.14
N ARG A 325 14.96 6.49 -10.27
CA ARG A 325 16.40 6.81 -10.26
C ARG A 325 16.93 6.83 -8.82
N THR A 326 18.16 6.35 -8.61
CA THR A 326 18.80 6.24 -7.29
C THR A 326 19.14 7.60 -6.66
N ASN A 327 19.51 8.58 -7.49
CA ASN A 327 20.00 9.89 -7.02
C ASN A 327 19.15 11.09 -7.53
N SER A 328 18.05 10.84 -8.24
CA SER A 328 17.19 11.90 -8.78
C SER A 328 15.71 11.61 -8.56
N LYS A 329 14.86 12.60 -8.90
CA LYS A 329 13.41 12.46 -8.79
C LYS A 329 12.93 11.30 -9.67
N SER A 330 11.93 10.57 -9.20
CA SER A 330 11.27 9.55 -10.00
C SER A 330 10.60 10.16 -11.23
N ILE A 331 10.76 9.51 -12.38
CA ILE A 331 10.26 9.99 -13.66
C ILE A 331 9.08 9.11 -14.09
N LEU A 332 8.04 9.76 -14.61
CA LEU A 332 6.91 9.10 -15.23
C LEU A 332 6.95 9.46 -16.71
N ARG A 333 6.92 8.45 -17.59
CA ARG A 333 6.94 8.62 -19.05
C ARG A 333 5.70 8.00 -19.68
N ASN A 334 5.29 8.55 -20.82
CA ASN A 334 4.35 7.88 -21.72
C ASN A 334 5.05 6.75 -22.51
N GLU A 335 4.27 5.97 -23.27
CA GLU A 335 4.77 4.82 -24.04
C GLU A 335 5.85 5.17 -25.07
N LYS A 336 5.65 6.27 -25.82
CA LYS A 336 6.62 6.71 -26.85
C LYS A 336 7.93 7.21 -26.24
N ALA A 337 7.83 8.03 -25.19
CA ALA A 337 8.96 8.56 -24.45
C ALA A 337 9.78 7.43 -23.81
N GLU A 338 9.10 6.39 -23.30
CA GLU A 338 9.78 5.21 -22.79
C GLU A 338 10.51 4.43 -23.89
N ALA A 339 9.89 4.22 -25.05
CA ALA A 339 10.53 3.52 -26.17
C ALA A 339 11.83 4.21 -26.62
N ILE A 340 11.80 5.55 -26.76
CA ILE A 340 12.97 6.35 -27.12
C ILE A 340 14.08 6.22 -26.05
N GLU A 341 13.72 6.28 -24.77
CA GLU A 341 14.69 6.18 -23.68
C GLU A 341 15.22 4.75 -23.52
N ALA A 342 14.40 3.73 -23.79
CA ALA A 342 14.80 2.33 -23.80
C ALA A 342 15.82 2.07 -24.91
N GLU A 343 15.56 2.55 -26.12
CA GLU A 343 16.50 2.46 -27.25
C GLU A 343 17.81 3.18 -26.94
N LYS A 344 17.75 4.41 -26.39
CA LYS A 344 18.97 5.14 -25.95
C LYS A 344 19.75 4.35 -24.91
N TYR A 345 19.08 3.72 -23.96
CA TYR A 345 19.71 2.90 -22.93
C TYR A 345 20.34 1.64 -23.53
N GLU A 346 19.66 0.97 -24.45
CA GLU A 346 20.18 -0.22 -25.17
C GLU A 346 21.41 0.12 -25.99
N VAL A 347 21.37 1.22 -26.76
CA VAL A 347 22.53 1.72 -27.51
C VAL A 347 23.69 2.08 -26.58
N SER A 348 23.42 2.72 -25.44
CA SER A 348 24.46 3.02 -24.44
C SER A 348 25.05 1.75 -23.82
N LYS A 349 24.22 0.74 -23.57
CA LYS A 349 24.63 -0.57 -23.03
C LYS A 349 25.49 -1.31 -24.05
N GLN A 350 25.10 -1.31 -25.32
CA GLN A 350 25.88 -1.89 -26.42
C GLN A 350 27.25 -1.20 -26.58
N LYS A 351 27.29 0.14 -26.62
CA LYS A 351 28.56 0.89 -26.68
C LYS A 351 29.48 0.59 -25.49
N SER A 352 28.91 0.47 -24.29
CA SER A 352 29.70 0.10 -23.10
C SER A 352 30.24 -1.32 -23.17
N LEU A 353 29.48 -2.27 -23.73
CA LEU A 353 29.93 -3.64 -23.97
C LEU A 353 31.10 -3.67 -24.95
N GLU A 354 31.02 -2.91 -26.04
CA GLU A 354 32.11 -2.79 -27.02
C GLU A 354 33.38 -2.21 -26.38
N ILE A 355 33.25 -1.12 -25.61
CA ILE A 355 34.38 -0.51 -24.90
C ILE A 355 35.02 -1.48 -23.90
N ILE A 356 34.19 -2.22 -23.13
CA ILE A 356 34.68 -3.22 -22.17
C ILE A 356 35.36 -4.37 -22.91
N SER A 357 34.76 -4.88 -23.99
CA SER A 357 35.32 -5.97 -24.80
C SER A 357 36.69 -5.60 -25.35
N ASN A 358 36.80 -4.44 -25.99
CA ASN A 358 38.07 -3.95 -26.55
C ASN A 358 39.13 -3.74 -25.45
N LYS A 359 38.72 -3.23 -24.29
CA LYS A 359 39.63 -3.04 -23.15
C LYS A 359 40.13 -4.37 -22.58
N VAL A 360 39.25 -5.36 -22.41
CA VAL A 360 39.63 -6.69 -21.91
C VAL A 360 40.48 -7.43 -22.93
N GLU A 361 40.14 -7.37 -24.21
CA GLU A 361 40.91 -7.99 -25.29
C GLU A 361 42.33 -7.41 -25.37
N THR A 362 42.46 -6.08 -25.33
CA THR A 362 43.79 -5.43 -25.33
C THR A 362 44.60 -5.76 -24.07
N GLU A 363 43.97 -5.83 -22.89
CA GLU A 363 44.61 -6.27 -21.65
C GLU A 363 45.12 -7.71 -21.77
N MET A 364 44.30 -8.63 -22.27
CA MET A 364 44.68 -10.04 -22.43
C MET A 364 45.76 -10.26 -23.51
N ILE A 365 45.69 -9.56 -24.64
CA ILE A 365 46.75 -9.59 -25.68
C ILE A 365 48.07 -9.08 -25.10
N SER A 366 48.01 -8.03 -24.26
CA SER A 366 49.21 -7.51 -23.59
C SER A 366 49.79 -8.49 -22.55
N GLU A 367 48.94 -9.21 -21.82
CA GLU A 367 49.34 -10.30 -20.90
C GLU A 367 50.06 -11.41 -21.68
N MET A 368 49.47 -11.90 -22.78
CA MET A 368 50.06 -12.92 -23.65
C MET A 368 51.37 -12.48 -24.30
N ALA A 369 51.47 -11.23 -24.75
CA ALA A 369 52.70 -10.68 -25.30
C ALA A 369 53.82 -10.57 -24.23
N SER A 370 53.45 -10.35 -22.96
CA SER A 370 54.40 -10.26 -21.84
C SER A 370 54.94 -11.62 -21.38
N THR A 371 54.11 -12.67 -21.41
CA THR A 371 54.53 -14.05 -21.13
C THR A 371 55.42 -14.58 -22.24
N ASN A 372 55.10 -14.29 -23.51
CA ASN A 372 55.92 -14.66 -24.67
C ASN A 372 57.30 -13.96 -24.68
N LYS A 373 57.45 -12.77 -24.10
CA LYS A 373 58.77 -12.12 -23.94
C LYS A 373 59.68 -12.85 -22.95
N LYS A 374 59.13 -13.60 -21.98
CA LYS A 374 59.92 -14.41 -21.04
C LYS A 374 60.38 -15.74 -21.67
N SER A 375 59.58 -16.35 -22.56
CA SER A 375 59.93 -17.57 -23.29
C SER A 375 60.95 -17.35 -24.43
N LYS A 376 61.02 -16.13 -25.00
CA LYS A 376 62.02 -15.75 -26.02
C LYS A 376 63.49 -15.89 -25.58
N LYS A 377 63.79 -16.02 -24.29
CA LYS A 377 65.17 -16.24 -23.80
C LYS A 377 65.66 -17.69 -23.91
N CYS A 378 64.82 -18.67 -24.25
CA CYS A 378 65.19 -20.10 -24.18
C CYS A 378 65.40 -20.82 -25.53
N PHE A 379 65.23 -20.19 -26.69
CA PHE A 379 65.16 -20.93 -27.97
C PHE A 379 66.38 -20.84 -28.91
N LEU A 380 67.56 -20.47 -28.43
CA LEU A 380 68.78 -20.45 -29.27
C LEU A 380 69.53 -21.79 -29.35
N ARG A 381 69.00 -22.90 -28.82
CA ARG A 381 69.65 -24.23 -28.88
C ARG A 381 68.65 -25.38 -29.01
N ILE A 382 68.09 -25.60 -30.19
CA ILE A 382 67.47 -26.89 -30.54
C ILE A 382 67.99 -27.29 -31.94
N LYS A 383 68.62 -28.46 -32.04
CA LYS A 383 69.09 -29.03 -33.31
C LYS A 383 67.94 -29.78 -34.00
N LYS A 384 67.96 -29.85 -35.34
CA LYS A 384 66.92 -30.43 -36.23
C LYS A 384 66.55 -31.91 -35.96
N GLU A 385 67.26 -32.63 -35.08
CA GLU A 385 67.14 -34.09 -34.92
C GLU A 385 66.18 -34.54 -33.79
N ASN A 386 65.69 -33.62 -32.94
CA ASN A 386 64.85 -33.98 -31.78
C ASN A 386 63.40 -33.45 -31.87
N VAL A 387 62.89 -33.17 -33.08
CA VAL A 387 61.59 -32.53 -33.27
C VAL A 387 60.43 -33.45 -32.91
N ASP A 388 60.60 -34.77 -33.06
CA ASP A 388 59.55 -35.76 -32.77
C ASP A 388 59.39 -36.12 -31.28
N GLU A 389 60.34 -35.78 -30.41
CA GLU A 389 60.26 -36.08 -28.96
C GLU A 389 59.65 -34.92 -28.14
N LEU A 390 59.35 -33.79 -28.77
CA LEU A 390 58.86 -32.59 -28.11
C LEU A 390 57.36 -32.67 -27.79
N SER A 391 56.95 -32.05 -26.68
CA SER A 391 55.55 -31.94 -26.31
C SER A 391 54.77 -31.04 -27.27
N ILE A 392 53.45 -31.23 -27.37
CA ILE A 392 52.57 -30.45 -28.26
C ILE A 392 52.65 -28.93 -27.94
N GLU A 393 52.87 -28.57 -26.68
CA GLU A 393 53.03 -27.19 -26.21
C GLU A 393 54.36 -26.57 -26.66
N GLU A 394 55.46 -27.32 -26.60
CA GLU A 394 56.78 -26.90 -27.07
C GLU A 394 56.82 -26.79 -28.60
N LEU A 395 56.17 -27.72 -29.31
CA LEU A 395 56.01 -27.68 -30.76
C LEU A 395 55.17 -26.47 -31.22
N SER A 396 54.06 -26.16 -30.54
CA SER A 396 53.26 -24.97 -30.87
C SER A 396 54.06 -23.67 -30.68
N ASN A 397 54.82 -23.57 -29.58
CA ASN A 397 55.71 -22.43 -29.32
C ASN A 397 56.86 -22.32 -30.33
N LEU A 398 57.41 -23.45 -30.81
CA LEU A 398 58.44 -23.47 -31.84
C LEU A 398 57.91 -22.99 -33.20
N ILE A 399 56.70 -23.41 -33.57
CA ILE A 399 56.05 -23.01 -34.83
C ILE A 399 55.68 -21.51 -34.82
N GLU A 400 55.28 -20.95 -33.68
CA GLU A 400 54.95 -19.52 -33.57
C GLU A 400 56.17 -18.59 -33.58
N ASN A 401 57.35 -19.10 -33.23
CA ASN A 401 58.59 -18.32 -33.13
C ASN A 401 59.61 -18.64 -34.25
N SER A 402 59.31 -19.56 -35.17
CA SER A 402 60.22 -19.91 -36.27
C SER A 402 60.17 -18.91 -37.43
N ILE A 403 61.28 -18.82 -38.17
CA ILE A 403 61.40 -17.96 -39.36
C ILE A 403 60.69 -18.60 -40.56
N ASP A 404 60.63 -19.94 -40.60
CA ASP A 404 59.89 -20.72 -41.60
C ASP A 404 58.99 -21.78 -40.91
N PRO A 405 57.69 -21.49 -40.73
CA PRO A 405 56.75 -22.42 -40.10
C PRO A 405 56.32 -23.56 -41.03
N ILE A 406 56.51 -23.44 -42.34
CA ILE A 406 56.07 -24.42 -43.34
C ILE A 406 57.08 -25.57 -43.42
N GLU A 407 58.38 -25.27 -43.36
CA GLU A 407 59.44 -26.28 -43.31
C GLU A 407 59.30 -27.18 -42.07
N ILE A 408 59.01 -26.61 -40.90
CA ILE A 408 58.83 -27.37 -39.64
C ILE A 408 57.54 -28.20 -39.66
N GLN A 409 56.44 -27.68 -40.23
CA GLN A 409 55.20 -28.42 -40.37
C GLN A 409 55.32 -29.60 -41.34
N SER A 410 56.15 -29.49 -42.38
CA SER A 410 56.40 -30.58 -43.34
C SER A 410 57.20 -31.76 -42.76
N LEU A 411 57.88 -31.54 -41.63
CA LEU A 411 58.70 -32.54 -40.92
C LEU A 411 57.92 -33.30 -39.83
N LEU A 412 56.65 -32.96 -39.58
CA LEU A 412 55.82 -33.53 -38.52
C LEU A 412 54.83 -34.56 -39.09
N SER A 413 54.52 -35.60 -38.31
CA SER A 413 53.50 -36.59 -38.66
C SER A 413 52.08 -35.99 -38.67
N GLN A 414 51.20 -36.53 -39.51
CA GLN A 414 49.82 -36.04 -39.66
C GLN A 414 49.03 -36.04 -38.33
N GLU A 415 49.21 -37.06 -37.50
CA GLU A 415 48.57 -37.16 -36.18
C GLU A 415 49.02 -36.05 -35.22
N LYS A 416 50.30 -35.66 -35.28
CA LYS A 416 50.83 -34.55 -34.46
C LYS A 416 50.39 -33.19 -34.99
N LEU A 417 50.28 -33.02 -36.31
CA LEU A 417 49.70 -31.81 -36.90
C LEU A 417 48.24 -31.62 -36.47
N ASP A 418 47.45 -32.70 -36.48
CA ASP A 418 46.07 -32.67 -35.98
C ASP A 418 46.01 -32.40 -34.46
N ALA A 419 46.93 -32.95 -33.68
CA ALA A 419 47.05 -32.66 -32.25
C ALA A 419 47.42 -31.20 -31.96
N ILE A 420 48.34 -30.60 -32.74
CA ILE A 420 48.71 -29.17 -32.64
C ILE A 420 47.54 -28.28 -33.05
N ASN A 421 46.80 -28.63 -34.11
CA ASN A 421 45.62 -27.89 -34.53
C ASN A 421 44.50 -27.94 -33.47
N ASN A 422 44.28 -29.11 -32.87
CA ASN A 422 43.34 -29.27 -31.76
C ASN A 422 43.80 -28.50 -30.52
N PHE A 423 45.10 -28.49 -30.22
CA PHE A 423 45.66 -27.71 -29.12
C PHE A 423 45.47 -26.20 -29.35
N LYS A 424 45.81 -25.67 -30.53
CA LYS A 424 45.57 -24.27 -30.91
C LYS A 424 44.10 -23.90 -30.84
N LYS A 425 43.21 -24.78 -31.31
CA LYS A 425 41.76 -24.59 -31.20
C LYS A 425 41.31 -24.55 -29.74
N SER A 426 41.83 -25.43 -28.88
CA SER A 426 41.51 -25.45 -27.46
C SER A 426 42.02 -24.22 -26.70
N GLU A 427 43.19 -23.68 -27.09
CA GLU A 427 43.74 -22.44 -26.55
C GLU A 427 42.93 -21.22 -26.98
N GLN A 428 42.52 -21.16 -28.25
CA GLN A 428 41.58 -20.15 -28.74
C GLN A 428 40.24 -20.22 -27.97
N GLU A 429 39.67 -21.41 -27.79
CA GLU A 429 38.45 -21.61 -27.01
C GLU A 429 38.62 -21.19 -25.54
N ARG A 430 39.75 -21.50 -24.90
CA ARG A 430 40.08 -21.05 -23.54
C ARG A 430 40.17 -19.53 -23.47
N PHE A 431 40.84 -18.91 -24.43
CA PHE A 431 40.95 -17.45 -24.53
C PHE A 431 39.58 -16.79 -24.70
N TYR A 432 38.76 -17.25 -25.64
CA TYR A 432 37.41 -16.74 -25.85
C TYR A 432 36.53 -16.93 -24.61
N ASN A 433 36.62 -18.08 -23.93
CA ASN A 433 35.90 -18.34 -22.69
C ASN A 433 36.34 -17.42 -21.54
N GLU A 434 37.64 -17.15 -21.42
CA GLU A 434 38.17 -16.25 -20.38
C GLU A 434 37.82 -14.79 -20.68
N LEU A 435 37.91 -14.36 -21.94
CA LEU A 435 37.46 -13.06 -22.41
C LEU A 435 35.98 -12.86 -22.07
N GLN A 436 35.12 -13.80 -22.44
CA GLN A 436 33.69 -13.74 -22.10
C GLN A 436 33.46 -13.67 -20.59
N LYS A 437 34.19 -14.44 -19.78
CA LYS A 437 34.08 -14.40 -18.31
C LYS A 437 34.49 -13.04 -17.74
N ARG A 438 35.62 -12.47 -18.18
CA ARG A 438 36.12 -11.16 -17.72
C ARG A 438 35.17 -10.03 -18.17
N VAL A 439 34.73 -10.04 -19.42
CA VAL A 439 33.74 -9.09 -19.96
C VAL A 439 32.44 -9.17 -19.17
N ASN A 440 31.87 -10.36 -18.98
CA ASN A 440 30.63 -10.54 -18.22
C ASN A 440 30.76 -10.07 -16.77
N LYS A 441 31.92 -10.30 -16.12
CA LYS A 441 32.17 -9.84 -14.75
C LYS A 441 32.18 -8.31 -14.66
N ILE A 442 32.99 -7.65 -15.50
CA ILE A 442 33.10 -6.18 -15.52
C ILE A 442 31.76 -5.54 -15.89
N PHE A 443 31.06 -6.14 -16.86
CA PHE A 443 29.76 -5.67 -17.28
C PHE A 443 28.71 -5.77 -16.17
N ASN A 444 28.62 -6.91 -15.50
CA ASN A 444 27.70 -7.10 -14.38
C ASN A 444 28.02 -6.18 -13.20
N ASP A 445 29.30 -5.87 -12.96
CA ASP A 445 29.71 -4.92 -11.92
C ASP A 445 29.31 -3.48 -12.28
N GLN A 446 29.45 -3.06 -13.54
CA GLN A 446 29.03 -1.73 -14.00
C GLN A 446 27.50 -1.56 -14.03
N PHE A 447 26.77 -2.59 -14.48
CA PHE A 447 25.31 -2.57 -14.65
C PHE A 447 24.53 -3.21 -13.50
N LYS A 448 25.17 -3.38 -12.33
CA LYS A 448 24.54 -3.93 -11.12
C LYS A 448 23.27 -3.20 -10.71
N ASN A 449 23.17 -1.92 -11.05
CA ASN A 449 21.98 -1.07 -10.88
C ASN A 449 21.31 -0.78 -12.23
N ASP A 450 20.90 -1.83 -12.95
CA ASP A 450 20.13 -1.71 -14.18
C ASP A 450 18.90 -0.80 -13.99
N ARG A 451 18.51 -0.11 -15.07
CA ARG A 451 17.35 0.79 -15.11
C ARG A 451 16.07 0.04 -14.69
N LYS A 452 15.48 0.44 -13.56
CA LYS A 452 14.23 -0.15 -13.04
C LYS A 452 13.02 0.65 -13.50
N VAL A 453 12.39 0.18 -14.57
CA VAL A 453 11.14 0.73 -15.13
C VAL A 453 9.96 -0.16 -14.75
N ILE A 454 8.87 0.46 -14.27
CA ILE A 454 7.66 -0.24 -13.84
C ILE A 454 6.47 0.27 -14.65
N PRO A 455 5.73 -0.58 -15.36
CA PRO A 455 4.54 -0.16 -16.07
C PRO A 455 3.37 0.13 -15.11
N LEU A 456 2.54 1.10 -15.47
CA LEU A 456 1.47 1.65 -14.66
C LEU A 456 0.23 1.94 -15.51
N PHE A 457 -0.89 1.31 -15.15
CA PHE A 457 -2.21 1.76 -15.61
C PHE A 457 -2.85 2.67 -14.58
N LYS A 458 -3.51 3.72 -15.05
CA LYS A 458 -4.47 4.48 -14.26
C LYS A 458 -5.86 4.31 -14.86
N LEU A 459 -6.83 4.15 -13.98
CA LEU A 459 -8.24 4.07 -14.31
C LEU A 459 -8.99 5.09 -13.46
N ARG A 460 -9.93 5.82 -14.06
CA ARG A 460 -10.87 6.63 -13.30
C ARG A 460 -12.10 5.79 -13.02
N VAL A 461 -12.43 5.64 -11.74
CA VAL A 461 -13.47 4.74 -11.25
C VAL A 461 -14.48 5.48 -10.37
N VAL A 462 -15.74 5.05 -10.38
CA VAL A 462 -16.84 5.59 -9.57
C VAL A 462 -17.70 4.50 -8.98
N ASP A 463 -18.45 4.84 -7.93
CA ASP A 463 -19.58 4.02 -7.48
C ASP A 463 -20.68 3.98 -8.56
N GLU A 464 -21.44 2.89 -8.57
CA GLU A 464 -22.53 2.64 -9.52
C GLU A 464 -23.53 3.80 -9.63
N LYS A 465 -23.89 4.41 -8.50
CA LYS A 465 -24.82 5.54 -8.42
C LYS A 465 -24.34 6.81 -9.14
N TYR A 466 -23.04 6.96 -9.38
CA TYR A 466 -22.46 8.13 -10.03
C TYR A 466 -21.95 7.81 -11.45
N ALA A 467 -22.35 6.67 -12.03
CA ALA A 467 -21.94 6.27 -13.37
C ALA A 467 -22.26 7.33 -14.43
N SER A 468 -23.48 7.89 -14.39
CA SER A 468 -24.00 8.87 -15.36
C SER A 468 -23.48 10.28 -15.13
N THR A 469 -23.22 10.67 -13.88
CA THR A 469 -22.80 12.04 -13.51
C THR A 469 -21.28 12.19 -13.42
N GLY A 470 -20.55 11.10 -13.19
CA GLY A 470 -19.10 11.13 -12.97
C GLY A 470 -18.67 11.72 -11.62
N LEU A 471 -19.59 12.04 -10.71
CA LEU A 471 -19.24 12.65 -9.43
C LEU A 471 -18.49 11.67 -8.49
N LYS A 472 -17.67 12.20 -7.58
CA LYS A 472 -16.91 11.41 -6.59
C LYS A 472 -16.05 10.29 -7.19
N SER A 473 -15.38 10.59 -8.31
CA SER A 473 -14.42 9.68 -8.92
C SER A 473 -13.13 9.54 -8.11
N ALA A 474 -12.54 8.36 -8.19
CA ALA A 474 -11.20 8.07 -7.70
C ALA A 474 -10.29 7.61 -8.85
N ILE A 475 -8.98 7.78 -8.67
CA ILE A 475 -7.97 7.23 -9.56
C ILE A 475 -7.48 5.91 -8.95
N LEU A 476 -7.72 4.81 -9.67
CA LEU A 476 -7.17 3.50 -9.39
C LEU A 476 -5.86 3.32 -10.19
N SER A 477 -4.76 3.12 -9.48
CA SER A 477 -3.43 2.86 -10.04
C SER A 477 -3.11 1.36 -9.96
N ILE A 478 -2.82 0.74 -11.09
CA ILE A 478 -2.45 -0.69 -11.21
C ILE A 478 -0.99 -0.75 -11.65
N TRP A 479 -0.12 -1.14 -10.71
CA TRP A 479 1.31 -1.29 -10.94
C TRP A 479 1.62 -2.69 -11.46
N ASN A 480 2.46 -2.78 -12.48
CA ASN A 480 2.86 -4.03 -13.11
C ASN A 480 1.68 -4.96 -13.43
N PRO A 481 0.74 -4.51 -14.28
CA PRO A 481 -0.45 -5.28 -14.62
C PRO A 481 -0.06 -6.61 -15.28
N SER A 482 -0.75 -7.70 -14.93
CA SER A 482 -0.56 -8.98 -15.61
C SER A 482 -1.04 -8.90 -17.06
N GLU A 483 -0.59 -9.82 -17.91
CA GLU A 483 -1.03 -9.88 -19.31
C GLU A 483 -2.55 -10.08 -19.43
N ASP A 484 -3.15 -10.93 -18.59
CA ASP A 484 -4.61 -11.13 -18.55
C ASP A 484 -5.37 -9.84 -18.21
N VAL A 485 -4.90 -9.09 -17.20
CA VAL A 485 -5.53 -7.82 -16.84
C VAL A 485 -5.33 -6.82 -17.96
N SER A 486 -4.15 -6.78 -18.58
CA SER A 486 -3.84 -5.87 -19.68
C SER A 486 -4.69 -6.15 -20.91
N THR A 487 -4.88 -7.42 -21.29
CA THR A 487 -5.72 -7.81 -22.43
C THR A 487 -7.18 -7.46 -22.20
N ILE A 488 -7.72 -7.70 -20.99
CA ILE A 488 -9.09 -7.31 -20.64
C ILE A 488 -9.24 -5.79 -20.70
N LEU A 489 -8.31 -5.04 -20.08
CA LEU A 489 -8.33 -3.58 -20.10
C LEU A 489 -8.14 -3.02 -21.52
N ASN A 490 -7.47 -3.74 -22.42
CA ASN A 490 -7.23 -3.33 -23.81
C ASN A 490 -8.43 -3.59 -24.73
N LYS A 491 -9.21 -4.65 -24.52
CA LYS A 491 -10.36 -4.99 -25.37
C LYS A 491 -11.56 -4.06 -25.15
N SER A 492 -12.00 -3.87 -23.91
CA SER A 492 -13.11 -2.97 -23.59
C SER A 492 -13.12 -2.67 -22.09
N CYS A 493 -13.05 -1.39 -21.73
CA CYS A 493 -12.79 -0.97 -20.35
C CYS A 493 -13.78 0.09 -19.84
N GLU A 494 -14.15 1.08 -20.66
CA GLU A 494 -15.08 2.13 -20.24
C GLU A 494 -16.52 1.60 -20.18
N GLY A 495 -17.21 1.86 -19.06
CA GLY A 495 -18.51 1.29 -18.74
C GLY A 495 -18.46 -0.09 -18.08
N GLN A 496 -17.27 -0.69 -17.91
CA GLN A 496 -17.13 -2.00 -17.28
C GLN A 496 -17.37 -1.91 -15.77
N TYR A 497 -18.23 -2.79 -15.26
CA TYR A 497 -18.46 -2.98 -13.83
C TYR A 497 -17.50 -4.05 -13.28
N CYS A 498 -16.70 -3.66 -12.29
CA CYS A 498 -15.68 -4.51 -11.72
C CYS A 498 -15.72 -4.46 -10.18
N LYS A 499 -15.65 -5.65 -9.59
CA LYS A 499 -15.50 -5.83 -8.15
C LYS A 499 -14.04 -6.08 -7.83
N PHE A 500 -13.47 -5.16 -7.08
CA PHE A 500 -12.09 -5.19 -6.63
C PHE A 500 -12.03 -5.69 -5.19
N TYR A 501 -11.01 -6.49 -4.91
CA TYR A 501 -10.71 -6.98 -3.57
C TYR A 501 -9.32 -6.54 -3.15
N HIS A 502 -9.17 -6.19 -1.87
CA HIS A 502 -7.87 -5.92 -1.23
C HIS A 502 -7.08 -4.74 -1.85
N LEU A 503 -7.75 -3.60 -2.05
CA LEU A 503 -7.13 -2.36 -2.54
C LEU A 503 -6.50 -1.54 -1.40
N THR A 504 -5.56 -0.64 -1.71
CA THR A 504 -4.95 0.27 -0.72
C THR A 504 -5.22 1.73 -1.05
N THR A 505 -5.45 2.56 -0.04
CA THR A 505 -5.64 4.01 -0.20
C THR A 505 -4.33 4.78 -0.05
N ASN A 506 -4.09 5.72 -0.96
CA ASN A 506 -2.87 6.55 -0.98
C ASN A 506 -3.16 8.04 -0.71
N GLY A 507 -4.30 8.36 -0.08
CA GLY A 507 -4.69 9.75 0.19
C GLY A 507 -5.31 10.46 -1.01
N PHE A 508 -5.24 11.79 -0.97
CA PHE A 508 -5.70 12.67 -2.06
C PHE A 508 -4.51 13.21 -2.85
N LYS A 509 -4.67 13.26 -4.17
CA LYS A 509 -3.76 13.99 -5.08
C LYS A 509 -4.61 14.85 -6.01
N ASN A 510 -4.31 16.15 -6.09
CA ASN A 510 -5.08 17.13 -6.88
C ASN A 510 -6.59 17.14 -6.58
N GLY A 511 -6.99 16.86 -5.33
CA GLY A 511 -8.40 16.80 -4.93
C GLY A 511 -9.10 15.46 -5.23
N GLU A 512 -8.41 14.50 -5.83
CA GLU A 512 -8.97 13.18 -6.18
C GLU A 512 -8.41 12.06 -5.32
N LEU A 513 -9.29 11.14 -4.91
CA LEU A 513 -8.92 9.99 -4.08
C LEU A 513 -8.03 9.04 -4.89
N GLN A 514 -6.87 8.69 -4.34
CA GLN A 514 -5.93 7.77 -4.95
C GLN A 514 -6.06 6.39 -4.32
N ILE A 515 -6.33 5.39 -5.14
CA ILE A 515 -6.41 3.98 -4.76
C ILE A 515 -5.39 3.21 -5.58
N SER A 516 -4.79 2.18 -5.01
CA SER A 516 -3.80 1.35 -5.71
C SER A 516 -4.07 -0.13 -5.53
N ALA A 517 -3.82 -0.89 -6.59
CA ALA A 517 -3.74 -2.33 -6.54
C ALA A 517 -2.41 -2.76 -5.92
N ASN A 518 -2.45 -3.86 -5.17
CA ASN A 518 -1.30 -4.54 -4.59
C ASN A 518 -1.22 -5.99 -5.09
N LYS A 519 -0.21 -6.74 -4.65
CA LYS A 519 0.01 -8.14 -5.05
C LYS A 519 -1.15 -9.08 -4.70
N ASN A 520 -1.95 -8.73 -3.70
CA ASN A 520 -3.09 -9.51 -3.24
C ASN A 520 -4.42 -9.04 -3.86
N THR A 521 -4.39 -8.02 -4.72
CA THR A 521 -5.59 -7.46 -5.33
C THR A 521 -6.15 -8.44 -6.33
N ARG A 522 -7.46 -8.68 -6.25
CA ARG A 522 -8.18 -9.52 -7.20
C ARG A 522 -9.21 -8.68 -7.94
N PHE A 523 -9.25 -8.87 -9.26
CA PHE A 523 -10.18 -8.22 -10.16
C PHE A 523 -11.27 -9.21 -10.55
N ASN A 524 -12.54 -8.83 -10.37
CA ASN A 524 -13.67 -9.62 -10.82
C ASN A 524 -14.57 -8.75 -11.71
N PHE A 525 -14.47 -8.97 -13.01
CA PHE A 525 -15.21 -8.24 -14.03
C PHE A 525 -16.61 -8.86 -14.20
N GLN A 526 -17.66 -8.08 -13.97
CA GLN A 526 -19.04 -8.58 -13.83
C GLN A 526 -19.99 -8.12 -14.96
N GLY A 527 -19.49 -7.43 -15.99
CA GLY A 527 -20.24 -7.03 -17.19
C GLY A 527 -20.18 -5.53 -17.48
N PHE A 528 -20.82 -5.11 -18.58
CA PHE A 528 -20.85 -3.72 -19.04
C PHE A 528 -22.16 -3.03 -18.68
N LYS A 529 -22.07 -1.76 -18.27
CA LYS A 529 -23.22 -0.85 -18.19
C LYS A 529 -23.23 0.09 -19.39
N SER A 530 -24.40 0.26 -19.99
CA SER A 530 -24.64 1.16 -21.13
C SER A 530 -24.73 2.63 -20.70
N GLU A 531 -25.28 2.88 -19.50
CA GLU A 531 -25.46 4.20 -18.92
C GLU A 531 -24.24 4.61 -18.07
N TYR A 532 -23.34 5.35 -18.70
CA TYR A 532 -22.22 6.01 -18.03
C TYR A 532 -21.87 7.32 -18.75
N ALA A 533 -21.15 8.21 -18.06
CA ALA A 533 -20.64 9.46 -18.61
C ALA A 533 -19.60 9.16 -19.71
N LYS A 534 -20.05 9.04 -20.97
CA LYS A 534 -19.18 8.76 -22.13
C LYS A 534 -18.21 9.91 -22.41
N ARG A 535 -17.21 9.65 -23.24
CA ARG A 535 -16.30 10.70 -23.73
C ARG A 535 -17.00 11.53 -24.78
N GLU A 536 -16.92 12.84 -24.62
CA GLU A 536 -17.36 13.79 -25.62
C GLU A 536 -16.13 14.34 -26.35
N VAL A 537 -16.10 14.17 -27.67
CA VAL A 537 -15.05 14.73 -28.53
C VAL A 537 -15.51 16.09 -29.03
N GLN A 538 -14.77 17.14 -28.68
CA GLN A 538 -15.08 18.50 -29.12
C GLN A 538 -14.81 18.65 -30.61
N LYS A 539 -15.84 19.12 -31.34
CA LYS A 539 -15.79 19.35 -32.79
C LYS A 539 -15.44 20.79 -33.16
N SER A 540 -15.83 21.75 -32.32
CA SER A 540 -15.54 23.19 -32.43
C SER A 540 -15.04 23.69 -31.07
N PHE A 541 -14.13 24.66 -31.10
CA PHE A 541 -13.56 25.30 -29.91
C PHE A 541 -14.32 26.56 -29.50
N LYS A 542 -15.45 26.89 -30.14
CA LYS A 542 -16.26 28.08 -29.83
C LYS A 542 -16.68 28.15 -28.36
N ASN A 543 -17.17 27.05 -27.79
CA ASN A 543 -17.59 26.99 -26.39
C ASN A 543 -16.41 27.14 -25.41
N ILE A 544 -15.21 26.72 -25.85
CA ILE A 544 -13.98 26.94 -25.10
C ILE A 544 -13.68 28.45 -25.15
N TRP A 545 -13.65 29.08 -26.32
CA TRP A 545 -13.42 30.53 -26.43
C TRP A 545 -14.40 31.39 -25.63
N LEU A 546 -15.67 30.99 -25.55
CA LEU A 546 -16.72 31.71 -24.82
C LEU A 546 -16.66 31.54 -23.28
N GLY A 547 -15.79 30.69 -22.75
CA GLY A 547 -15.66 30.51 -21.31
C GLY A 547 -16.76 29.67 -20.65
N THR A 548 -17.71 29.15 -21.43
CA THR A 548 -18.88 28.40 -20.93
C THR A 548 -18.64 26.91 -20.80
N TYR A 549 -17.56 26.41 -21.41
CA TYR A 549 -17.24 24.99 -21.41
C TYR A 549 -16.57 24.53 -20.11
N LEU A 550 -17.16 23.54 -19.45
CA LEU A 550 -16.57 22.86 -18.29
C LEU A 550 -16.49 21.35 -18.56
N PRO A 551 -15.30 20.82 -18.90
CA PRO A 551 -15.15 19.40 -19.15
C PRO A 551 -15.29 18.56 -17.87
N LEU A 552 -15.92 17.38 -17.99
CA LEU A 552 -15.88 16.37 -16.95
C LEU A 552 -14.42 16.04 -16.60
N PHE A 553 -14.10 16.05 -15.31
CA PHE A 553 -12.76 15.79 -14.77
C PHE A 553 -11.68 16.80 -15.16
N GLY A 554 -12.02 17.91 -15.82
CA GLY A 554 -11.00 18.81 -16.36
C GLY A 554 -10.21 18.18 -17.51
N GLU A 555 -10.79 17.22 -18.24
CA GLU A 555 -10.15 16.50 -19.35
C GLU A 555 -10.88 16.76 -20.67
N LEU A 556 -10.13 16.98 -21.74
CA LEU A 556 -10.65 17.32 -23.06
C LEU A 556 -10.12 16.35 -24.12
N ASP A 557 -11.01 15.87 -24.99
CA ASP A 557 -10.69 15.11 -26.19
C ASP A 557 -11.16 15.93 -27.41
N PHE A 558 -10.31 16.08 -28.45
CA PHE A 558 -10.64 16.88 -29.62
C PHE A 558 -9.84 16.50 -30.88
N VAL A 559 -10.34 16.93 -32.03
CA VAL A 559 -9.63 16.90 -33.33
C VAL A 559 -9.31 18.33 -33.74
N GLY A 560 -8.09 18.60 -34.19
CA GLY A 560 -7.69 19.92 -34.66
C GLY A 560 -6.51 19.89 -35.63
N ILE A 561 -6.25 21.04 -36.26
CA ILE A 561 -5.18 21.27 -37.25
C ILE A 561 -4.06 22.06 -36.61
N VAL A 562 -2.82 21.59 -36.72
CA VAL A 562 -1.64 22.29 -36.18
C VAL A 562 -1.30 23.51 -37.03
N ILE A 563 -1.14 24.69 -36.40
CA ILE A 563 -0.98 25.98 -37.10
C ILE A 563 0.49 26.42 -37.19
N SER A 564 1.22 26.42 -36.07
CA SER A 564 2.57 26.96 -35.99
C SER A 564 3.49 26.12 -35.11
N ASN A 565 4.76 26.07 -35.52
CA ASN A 565 5.82 25.40 -34.79
C ASN A 565 6.43 26.36 -33.77
N ILE A 566 6.02 26.17 -32.51
CA ILE A 566 6.85 26.39 -31.33
C ILE A 566 7.19 27.87 -31.07
N ASN A 567 6.42 28.53 -30.20
CA ASN A 567 6.96 29.67 -29.47
C ASN A 567 7.82 29.13 -28.31
N LYS A 568 9.13 28.99 -28.54
CA LYS A 568 10.11 28.86 -27.44
C LYS A 568 10.19 30.23 -26.79
N ASN A 569 9.36 30.51 -25.80
CA ASN A 569 9.62 31.52 -24.78
C ASN A 569 8.40 31.64 -23.87
N ILE A 570 8.42 30.87 -22.77
CA ILE A 570 8.06 31.26 -21.40
C ILE A 570 8.38 30.03 -20.53
N ASN A 571 9.44 30.10 -19.71
CA ASN A 571 9.72 29.17 -18.61
C ASN A 571 9.82 27.65 -18.94
N PHE A 572 10.67 27.24 -19.89
CA PHE A 572 10.92 25.81 -20.21
C PHE A 572 9.70 25.01 -20.69
N CYS A 573 8.62 25.68 -21.13
CA CYS A 573 7.45 25.05 -21.71
C CYS A 573 7.37 25.37 -23.20
N ASN A 574 7.10 24.36 -24.02
CA ASN A 574 6.83 24.55 -25.45
C ASN A 574 5.32 24.73 -25.67
N GLU A 575 4.94 25.74 -26.45
CA GLU A 575 3.54 26.03 -26.77
C GLU A 575 3.25 25.72 -28.24
N ILE A 576 2.20 24.95 -28.49
CA ILE A 576 1.72 24.57 -29.83
C ILE A 576 0.31 25.13 -30.03
N TYR A 577 0.06 25.73 -31.19
CA TYR A 577 -1.23 26.30 -31.53
C TYR A 577 -2.00 25.41 -32.49
N ILE A 578 -3.27 25.17 -32.18
CA ILE A 578 -4.16 24.29 -32.94
C ILE A 578 -5.47 25.03 -33.25
N SER A 579 -5.96 24.86 -34.46
CA SER A 579 -7.25 25.40 -34.92
C SER A 579 -8.29 24.30 -35.09
N ASP A 580 -9.56 24.65 -34.86
CA ASP A 580 -10.70 23.91 -35.43
C ASP A 580 -10.98 24.38 -36.87
N LYS A 581 -12.04 23.87 -37.51
CA LYS A 581 -12.46 24.29 -38.86
C LYS A 581 -12.98 25.75 -38.94
N GLU A 582 -13.36 26.32 -37.79
CA GLU A 582 -13.97 27.64 -37.66
C GLU A 582 -12.93 28.73 -37.35
N MET A 583 -11.62 28.42 -37.48
CA MET A 583 -10.50 29.31 -37.17
C MET A 583 -10.40 29.69 -35.68
N ASN A 584 -11.00 28.93 -34.77
CA ASN A 584 -10.83 29.14 -33.33
C ASN A 584 -9.53 28.48 -32.88
N ILE A 585 -8.64 29.23 -32.22
CA ILE A 585 -7.28 28.78 -31.91
C ILE A 585 -7.17 28.43 -30.43
N ILE A 586 -6.58 27.29 -30.11
CA ILE A 586 -6.24 26.89 -28.73
C ILE A 586 -4.73 26.66 -28.64
N SER A 587 -4.16 26.87 -27.45
CA SER A 587 -2.75 26.56 -27.21
C SER A 587 -2.59 25.34 -26.29
N ILE A 588 -1.67 24.44 -26.63
CA ILE A 588 -1.26 23.33 -25.76
C ILE A 588 0.14 23.62 -25.24
N LEU A 589 0.27 23.57 -23.91
CA LEU A 589 1.52 23.71 -23.20
C LEU A 589 2.13 22.33 -22.89
N PHE A 590 3.36 22.11 -23.35
CA PHE A 590 4.19 20.97 -23.04
C PHE A 590 5.20 21.37 -21.97
N GLN A 591 5.28 20.58 -20.89
CA GLN A 591 6.27 20.78 -19.84
C GLN A 591 7.57 20.07 -20.26
N GLY A 592 8.55 20.83 -20.76
CA GLY A 592 9.77 20.27 -21.36
C GLY A 592 9.72 20.16 -22.88
N ASP A 593 10.62 19.37 -23.45
CA ASP A 593 10.79 19.28 -24.90
C ASP A 593 9.78 18.34 -25.54
N ILE A 594 9.18 18.75 -26.66
CA ILE A 594 8.18 17.93 -27.40
C ILE A 594 8.79 16.58 -27.84
N LYS A 595 10.11 16.57 -28.10
CA LYS A 595 10.89 15.37 -28.39
C LYS A 595 10.89 14.37 -27.25
N GLU A 596 10.88 14.82 -26.00
CA GLU A 596 10.83 13.95 -24.83
C GLU A 596 9.50 13.18 -24.78
N TYR A 597 8.43 13.74 -25.34
CA TYR A 597 7.12 13.11 -25.43
C TYR A 597 6.94 12.20 -26.66
N GLY A 598 7.94 12.12 -27.55
CA GLY A 598 7.85 11.35 -28.80
C GLY A 598 6.75 11.84 -29.76
N CYS A 599 6.42 13.13 -29.71
CA CYS A 599 5.33 13.71 -30.50
C CYS A 599 5.81 14.65 -31.62
N ASP A 600 7.13 14.77 -31.84
CA ASP A 600 7.71 15.73 -32.80
C ASP A 600 7.16 15.52 -34.23
N ASP A 601 7.14 14.27 -34.70
CA ASP A 601 6.66 13.91 -36.03
C ASP A 601 5.17 14.23 -36.27
N LEU A 602 4.37 14.29 -35.20
CA LEU A 602 2.92 14.54 -35.28
C LEU A 602 2.57 16.03 -35.25
N MET A 603 3.50 16.88 -34.83
CA MET A 603 3.25 18.29 -34.53
C MET A 603 3.70 19.22 -35.65
N SER A 604 3.84 18.72 -36.88
CA SER A 604 4.16 19.55 -38.04
C SER A 604 2.97 20.43 -38.48
N PRO A 605 3.19 21.66 -38.95
CA PRO A 605 2.11 22.55 -39.38
C PRO A 605 1.29 21.93 -40.50
N GLY A 606 -0.04 22.02 -40.41
CA GLY A 606 -0.99 21.40 -41.34
C GLY A 606 -1.38 19.96 -41.00
N SER A 607 -0.69 19.31 -40.06
CA SER A 607 -1.08 17.98 -39.58
C SER A 607 -2.41 18.04 -38.82
N ILE A 608 -3.28 17.07 -39.10
CA ILE A 608 -4.54 16.87 -38.37
C ILE A 608 -4.28 15.90 -37.24
N ILE A 609 -4.50 16.33 -36.00
CA ILE A 609 -4.25 15.51 -34.81
C ILE A 609 -5.54 15.26 -34.05
N PHE A 610 -5.65 14.04 -33.53
CA PHE A 610 -6.61 13.69 -32.47
C PHE A 610 -5.87 13.65 -31.14
N ALA A 611 -6.28 14.52 -30.23
CA ALA A 611 -5.73 14.64 -28.89
C ALA A 611 -6.72 14.12 -27.85
N THR A 612 -6.22 13.36 -26.88
CA THR A 612 -7.03 12.77 -25.79
C THR A 612 -6.43 13.06 -24.43
N ASN A 613 -7.30 13.14 -23.42
CA ASN A 613 -6.96 13.36 -22.03
C ASN A 613 -6.09 14.63 -21.84
N ILE A 614 -6.39 15.68 -22.61
CA ILE A 614 -5.71 16.96 -22.49
C ILE A 614 -6.27 17.70 -21.27
N GLN A 615 -5.40 18.22 -20.41
CA GLN A 615 -5.83 18.80 -19.15
C GLN A 615 -6.27 20.26 -19.35
N PHE A 616 -7.50 20.54 -18.91
CA PHE A 616 -8.11 21.87 -18.89
C PHE A 616 -8.11 22.41 -17.46
N LYS A 617 -7.34 23.48 -17.21
CA LYS A 617 -7.23 24.12 -15.86
C LYS A 617 -8.04 25.41 -15.73
N GLY A 618 -8.99 25.65 -16.64
CA GLY A 618 -9.78 26.88 -16.69
C GLY A 618 -9.11 28.00 -17.51
N PHE A 619 -9.85 29.08 -17.71
CA PHE A 619 -9.40 30.25 -18.47
C PHE A 619 -8.44 31.10 -17.63
N ASN A 620 -7.25 31.36 -18.18
CA ASN A 620 -6.35 32.33 -17.60
C ASN A 620 -6.75 33.73 -18.12
N PRO A 621 -7.20 34.65 -17.25
CA PRO A 621 -7.68 35.97 -17.67
C PRO A 621 -6.59 36.84 -18.32
N LYS A 622 -5.31 36.47 -18.15
CA LYS A 622 -4.17 37.18 -18.75
C LYS A 622 -3.83 36.71 -20.16
N SER A 623 -4.36 35.58 -20.61
CA SER A 623 -4.11 35.06 -21.95
C SER A 623 -5.34 35.21 -22.82
N SER A 624 -5.19 35.90 -23.96
CA SER A 624 -6.25 36.03 -24.96
C SER A 624 -6.64 34.70 -25.62
N ILE A 625 -5.75 33.70 -25.58
CA ILE A 625 -5.97 32.36 -26.15
C ILE A 625 -6.18 31.34 -25.02
N PRO A 626 -7.19 30.45 -25.10
CA PRO A 626 -7.37 29.36 -24.15
C PRO A 626 -6.16 28.43 -24.12
N LYS A 627 -5.61 28.19 -22.92
CA LYS A 627 -4.42 27.35 -22.70
C LYS A 627 -4.80 25.99 -22.12
N LEU A 628 -4.33 24.94 -22.77
CA LEU A 628 -4.45 23.55 -22.38
C LEU A 628 -3.09 22.99 -21.95
N TYR A 629 -3.09 21.92 -21.16
CA TYR A 629 -1.86 21.33 -20.63
C TYR A 629 -1.72 19.88 -21.08
N ASN A 630 -0.57 19.57 -21.67
CA ASN A 630 -0.16 18.21 -21.92
C ASN A 630 0.33 17.55 -20.62
N THR A 631 -0.01 16.29 -20.42
CA THR A 631 0.44 15.48 -19.28
C THR A 631 0.87 14.11 -19.77
N GLU A 632 1.54 13.32 -18.92
CA GLU A 632 1.89 11.93 -19.25
C GLU A 632 0.68 11.02 -19.54
N GLN A 633 -0.53 11.45 -19.18
CA GLN A 633 -1.78 10.74 -19.46
C GLN A 633 -2.40 11.14 -20.79
N SER A 634 -1.94 12.24 -21.39
CA SER A 634 -2.42 12.77 -22.65
C SER A 634 -1.82 11.99 -23.81
N SER A 635 -2.61 11.77 -24.87
CA SER A 635 -2.12 11.06 -26.06
C SER A 635 -2.55 11.72 -27.36
N PHE A 636 -1.65 11.69 -28.35
CA PHE A 636 -1.83 12.30 -29.67
C PHE A 636 -1.69 11.23 -30.76
N THR A 637 -2.61 11.25 -31.72
CA THR A 637 -2.60 10.32 -32.85
C THR A 637 -3.10 11.00 -34.13
N THR A 638 -2.54 10.63 -35.28
CA THR A 638 -3.02 11.00 -36.63
C THR A 638 -3.87 9.88 -37.25
N ILE A 639 -3.98 8.73 -36.58
CA ILE A 639 -4.69 7.54 -37.03
C ILE A 639 -5.60 7.06 -35.89
N PRO A 640 -6.78 7.69 -35.71
CA PRO A 640 -7.72 7.25 -34.68
C PRO A 640 -8.32 5.89 -35.06
N LYS A 641 -8.46 4.98 -34.08
CA LYS A 641 -8.97 3.62 -34.32
C LYS A 641 -10.49 3.49 -34.16
N ALA A 642 -11.12 4.38 -33.40
CA ALA A 642 -12.54 4.28 -33.08
C ALA A 642 -13.42 4.87 -34.19
N GLU A 643 -14.50 4.16 -34.58
CA GLU A 643 -15.37 4.55 -35.70
C GLU A 643 -15.97 5.96 -35.57
N HIS A 644 -16.48 6.32 -34.39
CA HIS A 644 -17.09 7.64 -34.18
C HIS A 644 -16.06 8.79 -34.26
N ILE A 645 -14.79 8.51 -33.92
CA ILE A 645 -13.68 9.47 -34.03
C ILE A 645 -13.21 9.55 -35.48
N LEU A 646 -13.13 8.41 -36.16
CA LEU A 646 -12.79 8.32 -37.58
C LEU A 646 -13.71 9.16 -38.45
N LYS A 647 -15.02 9.18 -38.16
CA LYS A 647 -15.98 10.06 -38.85
C LYS A 647 -15.57 11.54 -38.72
N ILE A 648 -15.38 12.01 -37.48
CA ILE A 648 -14.97 13.41 -37.21
C ILE A 648 -13.62 13.72 -37.89
N PHE A 649 -12.66 12.81 -37.80
CA PHE A 649 -11.33 12.96 -38.37
C PHE A 649 -11.35 13.02 -39.91
N ASN A 650 -12.16 12.18 -40.56
CA ASN A 650 -12.37 12.19 -42.00
C ASN A 650 -13.04 13.50 -42.44
N ASP A 651 -13.96 14.04 -41.66
CA ASP A 651 -14.56 15.35 -41.96
C ASP A 651 -13.51 16.47 -41.94
N TYR A 652 -12.48 16.39 -41.08
CA TYR A 652 -11.35 17.33 -41.08
C TYR A 652 -10.42 17.12 -42.29
N LYS A 653 -10.17 15.86 -42.68
CA LYS A 653 -9.41 15.55 -43.91
C LYS A 653 -10.09 16.07 -45.17
N ILE A 654 -11.40 15.88 -45.29
CA ILE A 654 -12.19 16.37 -46.41
C ILE A 654 -12.14 17.90 -46.44
N PHE A 655 -12.27 18.55 -45.29
CA PHE A 655 -12.16 20.01 -45.19
C PHE A 655 -10.81 20.54 -45.71
N MET A 656 -9.68 19.94 -45.31
CA MET A 656 -8.35 20.36 -45.76
C MET A 656 -8.07 20.09 -47.25
N LYS A 657 -8.78 19.13 -47.87
CA LYS A 657 -8.61 18.82 -49.30
C LYS A 657 -9.33 19.80 -50.25
N LYS A 658 -10.23 20.64 -49.74
CA LYS A 658 -10.95 21.62 -50.57
C LYS A 658 -10.01 22.71 -51.06
N SER A 659 -10.12 23.11 -52.32
CA SER A 659 -9.31 24.17 -52.95
C SER A 659 -9.40 25.50 -52.20
N GLU A 660 -10.58 25.84 -51.69
CA GLU A 660 -10.85 27.06 -50.90
C GLU A 660 -10.02 27.15 -49.60
N ASN A 661 -9.54 26.02 -49.09
CA ASN A 661 -8.84 25.95 -47.80
C ASN A 661 -7.32 25.81 -47.93
N GLN A 662 -6.75 25.98 -49.12
CA GLN A 662 -5.30 25.90 -49.31
C GLN A 662 -4.53 26.97 -48.50
N ASP A 663 -5.11 28.16 -48.34
CA ASP A 663 -4.54 29.25 -47.54
C ASP A 663 -5.00 29.27 -46.08
N PHE A 664 -5.76 28.27 -45.63
CA PHE A 664 -6.32 28.19 -44.27
C PHE A 664 -5.25 28.37 -43.17
N ILE A 665 -4.09 27.74 -43.36
CA ILE A 665 -2.97 27.82 -42.39
C ILE A 665 -2.43 29.24 -42.32
N LYS A 666 -2.25 29.92 -43.46
CA LYS A 666 -1.78 31.31 -43.50
C LYS A 666 -2.79 32.24 -42.82
N CYS A 667 -4.08 32.06 -43.09
CA CYS A 667 -5.15 32.81 -42.43
C CYS A 667 -5.12 32.59 -40.90
N CYS A 668 -4.87 31.37 -40.43
CA CYS A 668 -4.75 31.04 -39.02
C CYS A 668 -3.53 31.71 -38.38
N GLN A 669 -2.39 31.70 -39.07
CA GLN A 669 -1.15 32.34 -38.63
C GLN A 669 -1.30 33.86 -38.56
N ASN A 670 -1.98 34.49 -39.53
CA ASN A 670 -2.29 35.91 -39.49
C ASN A 670 -3.18 36.25 -38.28
N LYS A 671 -4.26 35.49 -38.06
CA LYS A 671 -5.12 35.65 -36.88
C LYS A 671 -4.35 35.46 -35.56
N LEU A 672 -3.43 34.51 -35.51
CA LEU A 672 -2.56 34.30 -34.35
C LEU A 672 -1.68 35.53 -34.08
N ASN A 673 -1.06 36.07 -35.13
CA ASN A 673 -0.21 37.26 -35.05
C ASN A 673 -1.00 38.51 -34.64
N ASP A 674 -2.23 38.68 -35.11
CA ASP A 674 -3.10 39.77 -34.68
C ASP A 674 -3.45 39.68 -33.19
N ILE A 675 -3.70 38.47 -32.70
CA ILE A 675 -4.02 38.21 -31.29
C ILE A 675 -2.79 38.43 -30.41
N SER A 676 -1.59 38.04 -30.85
CA SER A 676 -0.36 38.25 -30.10
C SER A 676 0.04 39.74 -30.07
N ASN A 677 -0.12 40.46 -31.17
CA ASN A 677 0.17 41.90 -31.26
C ASN A 677 -0.77 42.75 -30.39
N LYS A 678 -2.08 42.41 -30.34
CA LYS A 678 -3.03 43.08 -29.44
C LYS A 678 -2.64 42.96 -27.96
N ASN A 679 -2.03 41.85 -27.55
CA ASN A 679 -1.54 41.69 -26.17
C ASN A 679 -0.32 42.58 -25.86
N ILE A 680 0.49 42.93 -26.86
CA ILE A 680 1.66 43.83 -26.69
C ILE A 680 1.22 45.29 -26.58
N GLU A 681 0.16 45.71 -27.28
CA GLU A 681 -0.40 47.06 -27.15
C GLU A 681 -1.15 47.26 -25.82
N VAL A 682 -1.94 46.28 -25.37
CA VAL A 682 -2.65 46.34 -24.08
C VAL A 682 -1.67 46.32 -22.89
N THR A 683 -0.52 45.65 -23.01
CA THR A 683 0.52 45.68 -21.95
C THR A 683 1.33 46.98 -21.91
N LYS A 684 1.35 47.77 -22.98
CA LYS A 684 1.93 49.14 -22.96
C LYS A 684 0.98 50.18 -22.37
N ILE A 685 -0.33 49.99 -22.50
CA ILE A 685 -1.35 50.93 -21.98
C ILE A 685 -1.66 50.67 -20.50
N CYS A 686 -1.57 49.42 -20.01
CA CYS A 686 -1.87 49.06 -18.61
C CYS A 686 -0.71 49.26 -17.60
N ASN A 687 0.34 50.03 -17.93
CA ASN A 687 1.38 50.41 -16.95
C ASN A 687 1.12 51.74 -16.25
N LYS A 688 -0.04 52.35 -16.48
CA LYS A 688 -0.56 53.45 -15.67
C LYS A 688 -2.03 53.13 -15.36
N ASP A 689 -2.34 53.06 -14.08
CA ASP A 689 -3.69 52.95 -13.52
C ASP A 689 -4.40 51.61 -13.73
N SER A 690 -4.45 50.79 -12.68
CA SER A 690 -5.65 50.72 -11.84
C SER A 690 -5.67 49.50 -10.92
N LYS A 691 -5.87 49.80 -9.63
CA LYS A 691 -6.46 48.89 -8.65
C LYS A 691 -7.89 48.58 -9.10
N TYR A 692 -8.13 47.41 -9.68
CA TYR A 692 -9.46 46.81 -9.66
C TYR A 692 -9.38 45.39 -9.12
N GLN A 693 -9.80 45.28 -7.85
CA GLN A 693 -10.31 44.06 -7.26
C GLN A 693 -11.50 43.58 -8.10
N CYS A 694 -11.37 42.41 -8.72
CA CYS A 694 -12.53 41.65 -9.18
C CYS A 694 -12.47 40.25 -8.57
N LEU A 695 -13.51 39.98 -7.78
CA LEU A 695 -13.82 38.72 -7.12
C LEU A 695 -13.86 37.57 -8.12
N ASN A 696 -12.97 36.59 -7.94
CA ASN A 696 -13.11 35.25 -8.53
C ASN A 696 -12.68 34.17 -7.53
N THR A 697 -13.20 34.28 -6.31
CA THR A 697 -13.07 33.26 -5.25
C THR A 697 -14.10 32.14 -5.38
N SER A 698 -14.93 32.10 -6.41
CA SER A 698 -16.02 31.13 -6.52
C SER A 698 -16.13 30.50 -7.91
N LYS A 699 -15.18 29.62 -8.30
CA LYS A 699 -15.39 28.69 -9.44
C LYS A 699 -14.41 27.50 -9.52
N ASN A 700 -13.95 27.01 -8.37
CA ASN A 700 -13.38 25.64 -8.23
C ASN A 700 -14.30 24.69 -7.43
N ALA A 701 -15.56 25.09 -7.18
CA ALA A 701 -16.48 24.38 -6.31
C ALA A 701 -16.99 23.04 -6.90
N PHE A 702 -16.97 22.86 -8.22
CA PHE A 702 -17.50 21.65 -8.85
C PHE A 702 -16.50 20.47 -8.96
N ASN A 703 -15.21 20.68 -8.66
CA ASN A 703 -14.19 19.62 -8.68
C ASN A 703 -13.71 19.16 -7.29
N ARG A 704 -14.27 19.69 -6.18
CA ARG A 704 -14.02 19.15 -4.84
C ARG A 704 -15.00 18.03 -4.55
N SER A 705 -14.67 16.83 -5.04
CA SER A 705 -15.53 15.66 -4.95
C SER A 705 -15.58 15.05 -3.53
N TYR A 706 -14.64 15.40 -2.66
CA TYR A 706 -14.65 15.09 -1.23
C TYR A 706 -14.56 16.41 -0.46
N GLY A 707 -15.56 16.69 0.37
CA GLY A 707 -15.67 17.92 1.15
C GLY A 707 -14.45 18.16 2.04
N GLU A 708 -14.15 19.45 2.29
CA GLU A 708 -13.09 19.92 3.17
C GLU A 708 -13.08 19.18 4.51
N LEU A 709 -12.01 18.42 4.79
CA LEU A 709 -11.55 18.28 6.16
C LEU A 709 -10.61 19.44 6.45
N SER A 710 -10.90 20.19 7.51
CA SER A 710 -10.06 21.26 8.03
C SER A 710 -8.64 20.75 8.26
N THR A 711 -7.72 21.13 7.38
CA THR A 711 -6.30 21.19 7.74
C THR A 711 -6.18 22.28 8.79
N THR A 712 -6.07 21.90 10.05
CA THR A 712 -5.60 22.79 11.12
C THR A 712 -4.15 23.13 10.79
N ILE A 713 -3.96 24.11 9.91
CA ILE A 713 -2.68 24.81 9.79
C ILE A 713 -2.58 25.60 11.09
N MET A 714 -1.68 25.17 11.99
CA MET A 714 -1.27 26.01 13.11
C MET A 714 -0.88 27.37 12.54
N LYS A 715 -1.68 28.39 12.88
CA LYS A 715 -1.34 29.78 12.67
C LYS A 715 -0.11 30.07 13.54
N THR A 716 1.07 30.06 12.95
CA THR A 716 2.18 30.84 13.50
C THR A 716 1.97 32.27 13.05
N SER A 717 1.85 33.15 14.03
CA SER A 717 1.61 34.58 13.91
C SER A 717 2.52 35.27 12.91
N ASN A 718 1.94 36.25 12.21
CA ASN A 718 2.63 37.18 11.34
C ASN A 718 3.68 37.97 12.13
N THR A 719 4.92 37.91 11.66
CA THR A 719 5.88 39.00 11.83
C THR A 719 6.51 39.25 10.46
N SER A 720 6.28 40.45 9.96
CA SER A 720 6.91 41.03 8.77
C SER A 720 8.43 40.90 8.84
N GLN A 721 9.08 40.41 7.78
CA GLN A 721 10.39 40.88 7.28
C GLN A 721 10.93 40.03 6.10
N SER A 722 11.23 40.75 5.01
CA SER A 722 12.26 40.57 3.96
C SER A 722 12.54 39.19 3.34
N GLU A 723 12.57 39.19 2.00
CA GLU A 723 12.94 38.09 1.11
C GLU A 723 14.35 37.54 1.42
N TYR A 724 14.42 36.26 1.81
CA TYR A 724 15.66 35.50 1.88
C TYR A 724 15.57 34.27 0.98
N SER A 725 16.67 33.93 0.31
CA SER A 725 16.77 32.75 -0.55
C SER A 725 16.60 31.45 0.25
N PRO A 726 16.19 30.33 -0.39
CA PRO A 726 16.01 29.05 0.28
C PRO A 726 17.25 28.55 1.04
N ALA A 727 18.45 28.90 0.57
CA ALA A 727 19.71 28.58 1.24
C ALA A 727 19.90 29.39 2.53
N GLN A 728 19.56 30.68 2.51
CA GLN A 728 19.65 31.56 3.69
C GLN A 728 18.65 31.13 4.78
N LYS A 729 17.46 30.64 4.39
CA LYS A 729 16.49 30.05 5.33
C LYS A 729 17.04 28.79 6.01
N ARG A 730 17.76 27.93 5.28
CA ARG A 730 18.43 26.74 5.85
C ARG A 730 19.55 27.10 6.81
N ILE A 731 20.38 28.09 6.48
CA ILE A 731 21.48 28.53 7.35
C ILE A 731 20.94 29.16 8.64
N LYS A 732 19.88 29.99 8.56
CA LYS A 732 19.19 30.51 9.75
C LYS A 732 18.59 29.38 10.60
N MET A 733 18.02 28.35 9.96
CA MET A 733 17.51 27.17 10.68
C MET A 733 18.62 26.39 11.40
N LEU A 734 19.80 26.25 10.77
CA LEU A 734 20.95 25.57 11.35
C LEU A 734 21.56 26.36 12.51
N ASN A 735 21.61 27.69 12.40
CA ASN A 735 22.11 28.56 13.47
C ASN A 735 21.18 28.63 14.69
N ASN A 736 19.90 28.27 14.55
CA ASN A 736 18.95 28.14 15.66
C ASN A 736 19.17 26.86 16.48
N TYR A 737 19.89 25.88 15.95
CA TYR A 737 20.39 24.78 16.76
C TYR A 737 21.68 25.27 17.42
N GLY A 738 21.66 25.45 18.75
CA GLY A 738 22.86 25.78 19.51
C GLY A 738 24.00 24.77 19.26
N ARG A 739 25.22 25.11 19.69
CA ARG A 739 26.40 24.24 19.48
C ARG A 739 26.07 22.78 19.86
N PRO A 740 26.33 21.81 18.98
CA PRO A 740 26.06 20.41 19.28
C PRO A 740 26.84 20.01 20.53
N PRO A 741 26.28 19.15 21.39
CA PRO A 741 27.00 18.64 22.56
C PRO A 741 28.29 17.96 22.10
N PRO A 742 29.39 18.04 22.89
CA PRO A 742 30.63 17.36 22.54
C PRO A 742 30.36 15.86 22.40
N LEU A 743 30.86 15.28 21.30
CA LEU A 743 30.71 13.86 21.02
C LEU A 743 31.26 13.05 22.19
N THR A 744 30.41 12.23 22.80
CA THR A 744 30.84 11.27 23.81
C THR A 744 31.84 10.32 23.16
N ILE A 745 33.08 10.31 23.66
CA ILE A 745 34.09 9.36 23.23
C ILE A 745 33.56 7.97 23.57
N VAL A 746 33.12 7.23 22.56
CA VAL A 746 32.78 5.83 22.71
C VAL A 746 34.09 5.10 22.97
N HIS A 747 34.35 4.74 24.22
CA HIS A 747 35.40 3.78 24.54
C HIS A 747 34.99 2.42 23.95
N THR A 748 35.35 2.18 22.69
CA THR A 748 35.27 0.86 22.08
C THR A 748 36.28 -0.03 22.78
N LYS A 749 35.82 -1.08 23.45
CA LYS A 749 36.69 -2.17 23.89
C LYS A 749 37.52 -2.65 22.68
N PRO A 750 38.81 -2.99 22.84
CA PRO A 750 39.60 -3.52 21.74
C PRO A 750 38.91 -4.78 21.18
N PRO A 751 38.91 -4.96 19.84
CA PRO A 751 38.22 -6.08 19.21
C PRO A 751 38.85 -7.41 19.67
N ASP A 752 38.00 -8.40 19.96
CA ASP A 752 38.44 -9.76 20.32
C ASP A 752 39.36 -10.34 19.23
N LYS A 753 40.51 -10.91 19.63
CA LYS A 753 41.49 -11.51 18.70
C LYS A 753 40.91 -12.57 17.76
N LYS A 754 39.75 -13.17 18.11
CA LYS A 754 39.01 -14.11 17.24
C LYS A 754 38.36 -13.46 16.01
N LEU A 755 38.05 -12.16 16.06
CA LEU A 755 37.46 -11.44 14.93
C LEU A 755 38.51 -10.92 13.94
N MET A 756 39.80 -10.98 14.30
CA MET A 756 40.92 -10.54 13.47
C MET A 756 41.61 -11.71 12.74
N SER A 757 41.21 -12.96 12.97
CA SER A 757 41.75 -14.10 12.21
C SER A 757 41.14 -14.18 10.82
N GLN A 758 41.99 -14.38 9.80
CA GLN A 758 41.57 -14.53 8.41
C GLN A 758 40.52 -15.64 8.25
N PHE A 759 39.44 -15.31 7.55
CA PHE A 759 38.32 -16.20 7.25
C PHE A 759 38.79 -17.44 6.48
N LYS A 760 38.57 -18.64 7.03
CA LYS A 760 38.77 -19.91 6.32
C LYS A 760 37.42 -20.47 5.88
N THR A 761 37.27 -20.74 4.60
CA THR A 761 36.07 -21.38 4.02
C THR A 761 35.90 -22.80 4.57
N PRO A 762 34.67 -23.22 4.94
CA PRO A 762 34.43 -24.55 5.47
C PRO A 762 34.61 -25.62 4.38
N THR A 763 35.38 -26.67 4.68
CA THR A 763 35.51 -27.87 3.85
C THR A 763 34.21 -28.66 3.85
N ARG A 764 33.77 -29.05 2.65
CA ARG A 764 32.58 -29.89 2.39
C ARG A 764 32.63 -31.16 3.25
N LEU A 765 31.54 -31.42 3.97
CA LEU A 765 31.11 -32.76 4.40
C LEU A 765 29.87 -33.12 3.59
#